data_AF-A0A518D2M8-F1
#
_entry.id   AF-A0A518D2M8-F1
#
_cell.length_a   1.000
_cell.length_b   1.000
_cell.length_c   1.000
_cell.angle_alpha   90.00
_cell.angle_beta   90.00
_cell.angle_gamma   90.00
#
_symmetry.space_group_name_H-M   'P 1'
#
loop_
_entity.id
_entity.type
_entity.pdbx_description
1 polymer ?
#
loop_
_entity_poly.entity_id
_entity_poly.type
_entity_poly.pdbx_seq_one_letter_code
_entity_poly.pdbx_strand_id
1 'polypeptide(L)'
;MHSTNSRTNRPKAALARLGFLALASASLAACGGGSGSSGSGSGGTGVSGFQLLNVAGMPGGTTNSWKINRPIDFVFNASVDFGSINSSSIQIRNSQGQQALGEFKLIDPSTVRFQPRCPTEPDLSDSGLAVGESYAVLILGSDGGGGIAVRSAGGSSLGASQQRTFITPSSTSPEEIFFDTVPAPPRVLVAQPLPGQVPAMNLSRIEIGNGDVEPFVLVGTTPTVIDDLPLNLYSGGDDRFSVILEFDQPVNPSATNISSDRLKLQFNRAGTSIWDPVPTDVTLVENCTELGARIRLDAVGILPKDALLRVEIDAAFEDIVGSQSTLSVNDFARFRTNAGTGIPAFASQPLVDELLETFDSTSFLDTEVLLDLPEADWGGGRLRASFEFPTRSNLSPGFDLILEPDELLVVNTSNGSITNSTPGGIGIDDQQSITDGVIYLRDLEVKAGATLRFVGPNPVEIWATGNVTVRGTIECKGDNAKDQDALSSVASIPGVNGNGGGGRGGTASPSNLIEPDEKGGDGFGPFNQPGVGGRGGESGYGNTTPGDTRRAGGGGGGRTTDDFGGTQGNTQGVNARPGNDGTTIAAGGGANTGALGAITGSSPPQGGDDGDSVLQNGIVSDNFWGLRRGGALGTGDVTIGEFSTPLPGSGGGAGGDSIKDTNYPGSFTQAKNMRAASGAGGGGLMRISCLGLFFVGTSGLIDVSGGIGGRGERRAGFDSGGVAGGSGGGSAGFLVLEASGGFDLRGNGANTLFRAVGGLGGGGENNTFGTTGTDNSGDAGGGNGGAGVIQLHVFDDDPDVGGWALLNIGTAANINSFGVPNPLVCFPTFGARSRVVSRAVPLGGATLDVSSSLPNGRLRYGFSELPSANSGDIPSTGQVVDAEAAVITATGVNVTVNDTTDQVTLRFPQAVADDVTRNMYLRNTQLLRQQGLSLSDGGSNQDDFTVASGTFTYGTTSEVTLQLEGAPDLSAYTGGSVTGSLVPRFYRVESDGTLDRMPNTAAITVEFQGLTADSNGAPDVENPAVDWTADPADMAAFNGPAGDSIDFFRFRVTFNNDADGSIGLSGDEELPSLDFLRLFFEF
;
A
#
# COMPACT_ATOMS: atom_id res chain seq x y z
N MET A 1 21.64 -18.52 23.10
CA MET A 1 22.81 -17.77 23.61
C MET A 1 22.89 -16.47 22.82
N HIS A 2 22.77 -15.32 23.54
CA HIS A 2 23.02 -13.90 23.19
C HIS A 2 22.65 -13.39 21.77
N SER A 3 21.67 -12.47 21.58
CA SER A 3 21.65 -11.00 21.86
C SER A 3 22.78 -10.26 21.12
N THR A 4 22.56 -9.24 20.27
CA THR A 4 22.01 -7.88 20.55
C THR A 4 21.74 -7.04 19.29
N ASN A 5 20.80 -6.09 19.44
CA ASN A 5 20.46 -4.88 18.66
C ASN A 5 21.61 -3.98 18.16
N SER A 6 21.33 -3.18 17.11
CA SER A 6 21.79 -1.77 16.99
C SER A 6 20.97 -0.97 15.96
N ARG A 7 20.18 -0.01 16.47
CA ARG A 7 19.76 1.23 15.78
C ARG A 7 21.00 2.16 15.66
N THR A 8 21.05 3.05 14.66
CA THR A 8 21.14 4.53 14.85
C THR A 8 21.37 5.32 13.55
N ASN A 9 20.54 6.36 13.38
CA ASN A 9 20.84 7.75 12.99
C ASN A 9 21.33 8.10 11.57
N ARG A 10 20.41 8.67 10.78
CA ARG A 10 20.72 9.65 9.73
C ARG A 10 20.54 11.08 10.28
N PRO A 11 21.45 12.04 10.02
CA PRO A 11 21.15 13.46 10.21
C PRO A 11 20.47 14.07 8.97
N LYS A 12 19.55 15.00 9.25
CA LYS A 12 18.86 15.91 8.33
C LYS A 12 19.73 17.15 8.02
N ALA A 13 19.42 17.78 6.88
CA ALA A 13 19.46 19.22 6.54
C ALA A 13 20.18 19.44 5.19
N ALA A 14 19.49 19.74 4.08
CA ALA A 14 18.65 20.90 3.73
C ALA A 14 19.46 22.10 3.17
N LEU A 15 18.97 22.52 2.00
CA LEU A 15 19.37 23.58 1.07
C LEU A 15 19.75 24.93 1.71
N ALA A 16 20.67 25.64 1.05
CA ALA A 16 20.52 27.08 0.80
C ALA A 16 21.28 27.54 -0.46
N ARG A 17 20.55 28.22 -1.35
CA ARG A 17 21.03 28.97 -2.53
C ARG A 17 21.65 30.30 -2.09
N LEU A 18 22.70 30.77 -2.78
CA LEU A 18 22.77 32.12 -3.39
C LEU A 18 24.04 32.24 -4.26
N GLY A 19 23.90 32.90 -5.42
CA GLY A 19 24.92 32.97 -6.46
C GLY A 19 25.76 34.25 -6.50
N PHE A 20 26.76 34.16 -7.39
CA PHE A 20 27.58 35.20 -8.04
C PHE A 20 28.55 36.05 -7.20
N LEU A 21 29.86 35.81 -7.38
CA LEU A 21 30.72 36.76 -8.09
C LEU A 21 32.06 36.12 -8.52
N ALA A 22 32.51 36.46 -9.72
CA ALA A 22 33.78 36.08 -10.34
C ALA A 22 35.01 36.62 -9.59
N LEU A 23 36.15 35.95 -9.68
CA LEU A 23 37.43 36.62 -9.97
C LEU A 23 38.52 35.60 -10.38
N ALA A 24 39.32 36.05 -11.34
CA ALA A 24 40.33 35.30 -12.08
C ALA A 24 41.62 35.03 -11.29
N SER A 25 42.24 33.90 -11.65
CA SER A 25 43.67 33.57 -11.67
C SER A 25 44.69 34.58 -11.10
N ALA A 26 45.50 34.13 -10.14
CA ALA A 26 46.91 34.50 -10.07
C ALA A 26 47.74 33.42 -9.36
N SER A 27 48.78 33.00 -10.07
CA SER A 27 49.92 32.16 -9.69
C SER A 27 50.68 32.62 -8.45
N LEU A 28 51.23 31.69 -7.67
CA LEU A 28 52.47 31.89 -6.92
C LEU A 28 53.26 30.57 -6.83
N ALA A 29 54.51 30.66 -7.27
CA ALA A 29 55.53 29.63 -7.17
C ALA A 29 56.26 29.69 -5.82
N ALA A 30 56.84 28.55 -5.40
CA ALA A 30 58.29 28.37 -5.21
C ALA A 30 58.74 27.68 -3.90
N CYS A 31 59.72 26.79 -4.12
CA CYS A 31 60.87 26.42 -3.28
C CYS A 31 60.72 25.39 -2.15
N GLY A 32 61.38 24.24 -2.35
CA GLY A 32 62.71 24.04 -1.73
C GLY A 32 62.90 22.77 -0.88
N GLY A 33 63.87 21.94 -1.27
CA GLY A 33 64.47 20.93 -0.38
C GLY A 33 65.08 19.73 -1.11
N GLY A 34 66.36 19.81 -1.47
CA GLY A 34 67.13 18.70 -2.03
C GLY A 34 67.91 17.90 -0.99
N SER A 35 68.24 16.65 -1.32
CA SER A 35 69.48 15.97 -0.91
C SER A 35 69.74 14.81 -1.87
N GLY A 36 70.98 14.69 -2.36
CA GLY A 36 71.37 13.71 -3.37
C GLY A 36 72.20 12.56 -2.80
N SER A 37 72.35 11.49 -3.58
CA SER A 37 73.64 10.81 -3.81
C SER A 37 73.56 9.78 -4.94
N SER A 38 74.64 9.75 -5.72
CA SER A 38 75.21 8.66 -6.55
C SER A 38 74.43 8.11 -7.78
N GLY A 39 74.65 8.77 -8.92
CA GLY A 39 75.48 8.25 -10.04
C GLY A 39 75.02 7.02 -10.85
N SER A 40 74.64 7.23 -12.12
CA SER A 40 75.48 6.90 -13.29
C SER A 40 74.70 7.05 -14.62
N GLY A 41 75.27 7.85 -15.54
CA GLY A 41 75.35 7.60 -16.99
C GLY A 41 74.13 7.13 -17.78
N SER A 42 73.56 8.07 -18.54
CA SER A 42 72.60 7.87 -19.63
C SER A 42 73.14 7.04 -20.81
N GLY A 43 72.25 6.29 -21.48
CA GLY A 43 72.51 5.80 -22.83
C GLY A 43 71.44 4.86 -23.42
N GLY A 44 70.23 5.36 -23.69
CA GLY A 44 69.40 4.91 -24.82
C GLY A 44 68.54 3.63 -24.67
N THR A 45 67.23 3.81 -24.52
CA THR A 45 66.16 3.34 -25.44
C THR A 45 64.81 3.63 -24.76
N GLY A 46 63.95 4.38 -25.43
CA GLY A 46 62.60 4.66 -24.93
C GLY A 46 61.81 3.35 -24.85
N VAL A 47 61.45 2.95 -23.64
CA VAL A 47 60.45 1.90 -23.43
C VAL A 47 59.11 2.55 -23.72
N SER A 48 58.49 2.25 -24.86
CA SER A 48 57.07 2.56 -25.08
C SER A 48 56.26 1.71 -24.11
N GLY A 49 56.00 2.24 -22.92
CA GLY A 49 55.17 1.58 -21.91
C GLY A 49 53.75 1.31 -22.43
N PHE A 50 53.04 0.40 -21.77
CA PHE A 50 51.61 0.18 -22.04
C PHE A 50 50.82 1.45 -21.70
N GLN A 51 50.06 1.96 -22.68
CA GLN A 51 49.39 3.26 -22.65
C GLN A 51 47.97 3.15 -23.21
N LEU A 52 47.05 3.89 -22.59
CA LEU A 52 45.74 4.19 -23.15
C LEU A 52 45.93 5.29 -24.20
N LEU A 53 45.70 4.94 -25.48
CA LEU A 53 45.81 5.85 -26.61
C LEU A 53 44.61 6.77 -26.72
N ASN A 54 43.41 6.23 -26.52
CA ASN A 54 42.17 6.97 -26.69
C ASN A 54 41.02 6.36 -25.87
N VAL A 55 40.06 7.20 -25.51
CA VAL A 55 38.71 6.76 -25.14
C VAL A 55 37.79 7.22 -26.28
N ALA A 56 37.51 6.32 -27.22
CA ALA A 56 36.93 6.69 -28.50
C ALA A 56 35.53 7.29 -28.34
N GLY A 57 35.27 8.34 -29.11
CA GLY A 57 34.02 9.10 -29.08
C GLY A 57 33.91 10.10 -27.94
N MET A 58 34.59 9.88 -26.81
CA MET A 58 34.46 10.70 -25.60
C MET A 58 35.11 12.09 -25.79
N PRO A 59 34.33 13.19 -25.88
CA PRO A 59 34.88 14.49 -26.16
C PRO A 59 35.69 15.01 -24.97
N GLY A 60 36.89 15.56 -25.24
CA GLY A 60 37.65 16.30 -24.24
C GLY A 60 37.02 17.68 -24.00
N GLY A 61 36.07 17.79 -23.06
CA GLY A 61 35.44 19.06 -22.69
C GLY A 61 34.11 18.91 -21.95
N THR A 62 33.70 19.93 -21.21
CA THR A 62 32.54 19.96 -20.30
C THR A 62 31.17 20.21 -20.95
N THR A 63 31.06 20.23 -22.29
CA THR A 63 29.85 20.75 -22.98
C THR A 63 29.12 19.77 -23.90
N ASN A 64 29.52 18.50 -23.98
CA ASN A 64 28.92 17.57 -24.94
C ASN A 64 28.21 16.39 -24.25
N SER A 65 26.98 16.15 -24.70
CA SER A 65 26.05 15.16 -24.15
C SER A 65 26.38 13.73 -24.60
N TRP A 66 26.43 12.77 -23.66
CA TRP A 66 26.68 11.34 -23.92
C TRP A 66 25.40 10.54 -23.71
N LYS A 67 24.87 9.98 -24.81
CA LYS A 67 23.65 9.17 -24.78
C LYS A 67 23.79 7.96 -23.86
N ILE A 68 22.71 7.60 -23.16
CA ILE A 68 22.77 6.76 -21.95
C ILE A 68 23.13 5.29 -22.22
N ASN A 69 22.83 4.78 -23.42
CA ASN A 69 23.20 3.44 -23.88
C ASN A 69 24.46 3.43 -24.78
N ARG A 70 25.12 4.59 -24.96
CA ARG A 70 26.23 4.69 -25.91
C ARG A 70 27.47 3.96 -25.39
N PRO A 71 28.04 3.01 -26.15
CA PRO A 71 29.23 2.29 -25.72
C PRO A 71 30.45 3.20 -25.56
N ILE A 72 31.34 2.86 -24.62
CA ILE A 72 32.59 3.58 -24.34
C ILE A 72 33.77 2.66 -24.66
N ASP A 73 34.56 3.02 -25.67
CA ASP A 73 35.69 2.21 -26.13
C ASP A 73 37.03 2.75 -25.62
N PHE A 74 37.79 1.93 -24.90
CA PHE A 74 39.12 2.20 -24.39
C PHE A 74 40.15 1.53 -25.29
N VAL A 75 40.92 2.33 -26.04
CA VAL A 75 41.90 1.85 -27.02
C VAL A 75 43.31 1.97 -26.45
N PHE A 76 44.02 0.86 -26.37
CA PHE A 76 45.38 0.77 -25.84
C PHE A 76 46.42 0.57 -26.94
N ASN A 77 47.68 0.87 -26.65
CA ASN A 77 48.78 0.74 -27.61
C ASN A 77 49.34 -0.69 -27.76
N ALA A 78 48.84 -1.64 -26.98
CA ALA A 78 49.20 -3.05 -27.02
C ALA A 78 48.02 -3.92 -26.55
N SER A 79 48.13 -5.24 -26.73
CA SER A 79 47.08 -6.16 -26.29
C SER A 79 46.83 -6.08 -24.78
N VAL A 80 45.58 -6.08 -24.37
CA VAL A 80 45.12 -5.95 -22.97
C VAL A 80 44.96 -7.33 -22.34
N ASP A 81 45.35 -7.48 -21.08
CA ASP A 81 44.97 -8.63 -20.26
C ASP A 81 43.55 -8.37 -19.72
N PHE A 82 42.55 -9.01 -20.32
CA PHE A 82 41.15 -8.80 -19.95
C PHE A 82 40.84 -9.23 -18.50
N GLY A 83 41.64 -10.14 -17.91
CA GLY A 83 41.53 -10.48 -16.48
C GLY A 83 41.86 -9.32 -15.54
N SER A 84 42.55 -8.28 -16.03
CA SER A 84 42.82 -7.04 -15.29
C SER A 84 41.70 -5.99 -15.41
N ILE A 85 40.66 -6.25 -16.21
CA ILE A 85 39.54 -5.34 -16.46
C ILE A 85 38.35 -5.68 -15.56
N ASN A 86 37.95 -4.73 -14.73
CA ASN A 86 36.72 -4.78 -13.94
C ASN A 86 36.36 -3.36 -13.45
N SER A 87 35.25 -3.24 -12.73
CA SER A 87 34.78 -1.96 -12.18
C SER A 87 35.74 -1.30 -11.17
N SER A 88 36.77 -2.01 -10.69
CA SER A 88 37.82 -1.42 -9.84
C SER A 88 38.96 -0.82 -10.65
N SER A 89 39.30 -1.38 -11.83
CA SER A 89 40.38 -0.88 -12.71
C SER A 89 39.92 0.17 -13.71
N ILE A 90 38.64 0.11 -14.13
CA ILE A 90 37.95 1.15 -14.89
C ILE A 90 36.68 1.53 -14.12
N GLN A 91 36.73 2.68 -13.44
CA GLN A 91 35.63 3.21 -12.63
C GLN A 91 34.85 4.24 -13.45
N ILE A 92 33.52 4.11 -13.50
CA ILE A 92 32.63 5.06 -14.18
C ILE A 92 31.61 5.44 -13.13
N ARG A 93 31.73 6.64 -12.56
CA ARG A 93 30.93 7.05 -11.39
C ARG A 93 30.19 8.35 -11.62
N ASN A 94 28.96 8.45 -11.15
CA ASN A 94 28.22 9.71 -11.17
C ASN A 94 28.72 10.68 -10.08
N SER A 95 28.11 11.87 -10.02
CA SER A 95 28.41 12.92 -9.04
C SER A 95 28.22 12.49 -7.57
N GLN A 96 27.39 11.46 -7.34
CA GLN A 96 27.12 10.87 -6.03
C GLN A 96 28.06 9.70 -5.68
N GLY A 97 28.99 9.36 -6.58
CA GLY A 97 29.96 8.27 -6.40
C GLY A 97 29.42 6.87 -6.72
N GLN A 98 28.19 6.76 -7.25
CA GLN A 98 27.60 5.48 -7.67
C GLN A 98 28.23 5.03 -8.98
N GLN A 99 28.55 3.74 -9.07
CA GLN A 99 29.14 3.14 -10.28
C GLN A 99 28.05 2.91 -11.34
N ALA A 100 28.35 3.23 -12.60
CA ALA A 100 27.50 2.92 -13.75
C ALA A 100 27.32 1.41 -13.93
N LEU A 101 26.12 0.99 -14.32
CA LEU A 101 25.79 -0.41 -14.59
C LEU A 101 26.12 -0.75 -16.05
N GLY A 102 26.75 -1.89 -16.28
CA GLY A 102 27.11 -2.33 -17.63
C GLY A 102 28.15 -3.43 -17.63
N GLU A 103 28.54 -3.86 -18.82
CA GLU A 103 29.46 -4.97 -19.03
C GLU A 103 30.71 -4.50 -19.77
N PHE A 104 31.87 -5.04 -19.38
CA PHE A 104 33.09 -4.89 -20.17
C PHE A 104 33.19 -6.03 -21.18
N LYS A 105 33.59 -5.72 -22.42
CA LYS A 105 33.87 -6.70 -23.47
C LYS A 105 35.18 -6.38 -24.17
N LEU A 106 35.89 -7.41 -24.61
CA LEU A 106 37.08 -7.26 -25.45
C LEU A 106 36.64 -7.30 -26.92
N ILE A 107 36.72 -6.16 -27.61
CA ILE A 107 36.29 -6.04 -29.03
C ILE A 107 37.38 -6.53 -29.97
N ASP A 108 38.61 -6.17 -29.67
CA ASP A 108 39.83 -6.66 -30.31
C ASP A 108 40.94 -6.73 -29.24
N PRO A 109 42.10 -7.34 -29.51
CA PRO A 109 43.13 -7.51 -28.49
C PRO A 109 43.55 -6.22 -27.77
N SER A 110 43.39 -5.04 -28.37
CA SER A 110 43.80 -3.73 -27.85
C SER A 110 42.64 -2.81 -27.45
N THR A 111 41.37 -3.22 -27.65
CA THR A 111 40.20 -2.38 -27.42
C THR A 111 39.23 -3.04 -26.44
N VAL A 112 39.00 -2.37 -25.31
CA VAL A 112 38.00 -2.77 -24.32
C VAL A 112 36.79 -1.86 -24.46
N ARG A 113 35.59 -2.42 -24.59
CA ARG A 113 34.33 -1.69 -24.59
C ARG A 113 33.66 -1.82 -23.24
N PHE A 114 33.17 -0.72 -22.70
CA PHE A 114 32.11 -0.74 -21.71
C PHE A 114 30.78 -0.50 -22.41
N GLN A 115 29.87 -1.47 -22.31
CA GLN A 115 28.50 -1.37 -22.79
C GLN A 115 27.60 -1.02 -21.59
N PRO A 116 27.08 0.22 -21.50
CA PRO A 116 26.07 0.54 -20.50
C PRO A 116 24.86 -0.39 -20.66
N ARG A 117 24.29 -0.83 -19.53
CA ARG A 117 23.03 -1.59 -19.53
C ARG A 117 21.93 -0.73 -20.17
N CYS A 118 21.19 -1.28 -21.11
CA CYS A 118 20.01 -0.59 -21.61
C CYS A 118 18.83 -0.81 -20.67
N PRO A 119 17.97 0.21 -20.52
CA PRO A 119 16.83 0.11 -19.65
C PRO A 119 15.88 -0.97 -20.14
N THR A 120 15.39 -1.75 -19.19
CA THR A 120 14.26 -2.68 -19.36
C THR A 120 12.99 -2.11 -18.74
N GLU A 121 13.12 -1.11 -17.86
CA GLU A 121 11.98 -0.45 -17.21
C GLU A 121 11.57 0.85 -17.93
N PRO A 122 10.27 1.19 -17.97
CA PRO A 122 9.77 2.41 -18.62
C PRO A 122 10.32 3.72 -18.03
N ASP A 123 10.67 3.72 -16.74
CA ASP A 123 11.18 4.89 -16.02
C ASP A 123 12.70 5.09 -16.19
N LEU A 124 13.37 4.17 -16.88
CA LEU A 124 14.81 4.13 -17.13
C LEU A 124 15.66 4.03 -15.86
N SER A 125 15.08 3.68 -14.71
CA SER A 125 15.77 3.60 -13.42
C SER A 125 16.86 2.53 -13.39
N ASP A 126 16.72 1.50 -14.22
CA ASP A 126 17.67 0.39 -14.37
C ASP A 126 18.74 0.63 -15.46
N SER A 127 18.74 1.82 -16.07
CA SER A 127 19.71 2.19 -17.09
C SER A 127 21.16 2.23 -16.57
N GLY A 128 22.10 1.88 -17.44
CA GLY A 128 23.52 1.87 -17.12
C GLY A 128 24.10 3.24 -16.79
N LEU A 129 23.59 4.27 -17.46
CA LEU A 129 23.91 5.68 -17.22
C LEU A 129 22.59 6.43 -17.03
N ALA A 130 22.36 6.97 -15.84
CA ALA A 130 21.20 7.80 -15.55
C ALA A 130 21.12 9.06 -16.45
N VAL A 131 19.90 9.50 -16.73
CA VAL A 131 19.57 10.70 -17.54
C VAL A 131 19.94 11.98 -16.79
N GLY A 132 20.47 12.98 -17.49
CA GLY A 132 20.80 14.31 -16.95
C GLY A 132 21.98 14.36 -15.95
N GLU A 133 22.76 13.30 -15.84
CA GLU A 133 23.79 13.13 -14.81
C GLU A 133 25.21 13.35 -15.33
N SER A 134 26.09 13.80 -14.42
CA SER A 134 27.52 13.97 -14.70
C SER A 134 28.31 12.74 -14.23
N TYR A 135 29.13 12.18 -15.11
CA TYR A 135 29.96 11.01 -14.86
C TYR A 135 31.45 11.31 -14.98
N ALA A 136 32.24 10.67 -14.11
CA ALA A 136 33.68 10.61 -14.17
C ALA A 136 34.14 9.18 -14.50
N VAL A 137 34.97 9.05 -15.54
CA VAL A 137 35.62 7.79 -15.92
C VAL A 137 37.07 7.85 -15.45
N LEU A 138 37.45 6.96 -14.54
CA LEU A 138 38.79 6.82 -13.98
C LEU A 138 39.38 5.46 -14.38
N ILE A 139 40.42 5.49 -15.20
CA ILE A 139 41.20 4.32 -15.62
C ILE A 139 42.47 4.29 -14.78
N LEU A 140 42.66 3.23 -13.99
CA LEU A 140 43.77 3.14 -13.05
C LEU A 140 45.05 2.62 -13.70
N GLY A 141 46.12 3.39 -13.52
CA GLY A 141 47.50 3.01 -13.80
C GLY A 141 48.28 2.66 -12.52
N SER A 142 49.57 2.38 -12.67
CA SER A 142 50.48 2.01 -11.56
C SER A 142 50.70 3.12 -10.51
N ASP A 143 50.27 4.34 -10.81
CA ASP A 143 50.31 5.53 -9.94
C ASP A 143 49.02 5.73 -9.11
N GLY A 144 47.96 4.96 -9.37
CA GLY A 144 46.70 5.00 -8.63
C GLY A 144 46.84 4.24 -7.30
N GLY A 145 47.21 4.94 -6.22
CA GLY A 145 47.64 4.41 -4.92
C GLY A 145 46.64 3.58 -4.07
N GLY A 146 45.87 2.67 -4.68
CA GLY A 146 45.00 1.73 -3.96
C GLY A 146 44.14 0.76 -4.79
N GLY A 147 44.17 0.82 -6.13
CA GLY A 147 43.34 -0.06 -6.99
C GLY A 147 44.15 -0.94 -7.96
N ILE A 148 43.47 -1.89 -8.63
CA ILE A 148 44.10 -2.78 -9.60
C ILE A 148 44.34 -2.01 -10.90
N ALA A 149 45.61 -1.85 -11.29
CA ALA A 149 45.96 -1.20 -12.55
C ALA A 149 45.59 -2.08 -13.76
N VAL A 150 45.16 -1.46 -14.85
CA VAL A 150 44.96 -2.15 -16.14
C VAL A 150 46.31 -2.66 -16.66
N ARG A 151 46.36 -3.90 -17.17
CA ARG A 151 47.59 -4.55 -17.65
C ARG A 151 47.50 -4.93 -19.12
N SER A 152 48.65 -4.97 -19.78
CA SER A 152 48.79 -5.62 -21.08
C SER A 152 48.83 -7.13 -20.93
N ALA A 153 48.54 -7.87 -22.01
CA ALA A 153 48.69 -9.32 -22.08
C ALA A 153 50.15 -9.77 -21.84
N GLY A 154 51.13 -8.87 -22.01
CA GLY A 154 52.54 -9.08 -21.66
C GLY A 154 52.89 -8.78 -20.20
N GLY A 155 51.91 -8.43 -19.36
CA GLY A 155 52.06 -8.21 -17.91
C GLY A 155 52.42 -6.76 -17.51
N SER A 156 52.67 -5.86 -18.46
CA SER A 156 53.01 -4.46 -18.19
C SER A 156 51.79 -3.67 -17.71
N SER A 157 51.89 -2.98 -16.58
CA SER A 157 50.82 -2.10 -16.08
C SER A 157 50.73 -0.80 -16.87
N LEU A 158 49.52 -0.22 -16.90
CA LEU A 158 49.28 1.11 -17.46
C LEU A 158 50.08 2.14 -16.65
N GLY A 159 50.94 2.92 -17.31
CA GLY A 159 51.94 3.74 -16.61
C GLY A 159 51.36 4.87 -15.74
N ALA A 160 50.30 5.54 -16.20
CA ALA A 160 49.64 6.64 -15.50
C ALA A 160 48.11 6.52 -15.56
N SER A 161 47.45 6.83 -14.46
CA SER A 161 46.00 6.84 -14.32
C SER A 161 45.42 8.00 -15.14
N GLN A 162 44.26 7.78 -15.75
CA GLN A 162 43.58 8.81 -16.55
C GLN A 162 42.17 9.04 -16.04
N GLN A 163 41.76 10.30 -16.00
CA GLN A 163 40.38 10.69 -15.69
C GLN A 163 39.76 11.46 -16.86
N ARG A 164 38.49 11.20 -17.13
CA ARG A 164 37.63 11.92 -18.09
C ARG A 164 36.27 12.18 -17.45
N THR A 165 35.53 13.17 -17.96
CA THR A 165 34.18 13.47 -17.48
C THR A 165 33.23 13.70 -18.66
N PHE A 166 31.97 13.37 -18.48
CA PHE A 166 30.88 13.62 -19.44
C PHE A 166 29.55 13.87 -18.72
N ILE A 167 28.55 14.34 -19.46
CA ILE A 167 27.19 14.57 -18.96
C ILE A 167 26.23 13.83 -19.88
N THR A 168 25.21 13.15 -19.35
CA THR A 168 24.14 12.53 -20.15
C THR A 168 23.03 13.55 -20.48
N PRO A 169 22.28 13.39 -21.58
CA PRO A 169 21.19 14.30 -21.94
C PRO A 169 20.15 14.39 -20.83
N SER A 170 19.59 15.58 -20.58
CA SER A 170 18.49 15.80 -19.61
C SER A 170 17.12 15.90 -20.30
N SER A 171 16.93 15.14 -21.38
CA SER A 171 15.72 15.17 -22.22
C SER A 171 14.81 14.00 -21.90
N THR A 172 13.55 14.08 -22.34
CA THR A 172 12.59 12.98 -22.33
C THR A 172 12.37 12.38 -23.72
N SER A 173 12.95 12.95 -24.78
CA SER A 173 12.83 12.42 -26.14
C SER A 173 13.77 11.23 -26.37
N PRO A 174 13.27 10.04 -26.78
CA PRO A 174 14.09 8.84 -27.04
C PRO A 174 15.27 9.10 -27.98
N GLU A 175 15.06 9.86 -29.05
CA GLU A 175 16.08 10.17 -30.06
C GLU A 175 17.23 11.05 -29.53
N GLU A 176 17.01 11.79 -28.44
CA GLU A 176 18.02 12.63 -27.80
C GLU A 176 18.77 11.86 -26.70
N ILE A 177 18.08 10.96 -25.99
CA ILE A 177 18.64 10.20 -24.86
C ILE A 177 19.38 8.94 -25.30
N PHE A 178 18.93 8.26 -26.37
CA PHE A 178 19.48 6.99 -26.82
C PHE A 178 20.31 7.11 -28.10
N PHE A 179 21.38 6.31 -28.15
CA PHE A 179 22.22 6.07 -29.30
C PHE A 179 21.64 4.90 -30.09
N ASP A 180 21.26 5.19 -31.32
CA ASP A 180 20.80 4.20 -32.28
C ASP A 180 22.01 3.47 -32.89
N THR A 181 22.03 2.14 -32.73
CA THR A 181 23.05 1.27 -33.28
C THR A 181 22.71 0.74 -34.68
N VAL A 182 21.43 0.70 -35.04
CA VAL A 182 20.92 0.09 -36.27
C VAL A 182 19.80 0.98 -36.84
N PRO A 183 20.12 1.88 -37.80
CA PRO A 183 19.14 2.81 -38.36
C PRO A 183 18.09 2.10 -39.24
N ALA A 184 17.08 1.50 -38.62
CA ALA A 184 15.92 0.84 -39.24
C ALA A 184 14.90 0.44 -38.14
N PRO A 185 13.66 0.07 -38.48
CA PRO A 185 12.74 -0.52 -37.51
C PRO A 185 13.25 -1.87 -36.97
N PRO A 186 12.85 -2.28 -35.74
CA PRO A 186 13.25 -3.56 -35.16
C PRO A 186 12.88 -4.74 -36.06
N ARG A 187 13.84 -5.64 -36.32
CA ARG A 187 13.57 -6.87 -37.07
C ARG A 187 13.73 -8.08 -36.18
N VAL A 188 12.70 -8.91 -36.16
CA VAL A 188 12.72 -10.20 -35.45
C VAL A 188 13.69 -11.17 -36.12
N LEU A 189 14.47 -11.88 -35.30
CA LEU A 189 15.48 -12.84 -35.71
C LEU A 189 14.94 -14.26 -35.58
N VAL A 190 14.93 -14.99 -36.70
CA VAL A 190 14.46 -16.38 -36.80
C VAL A 190 15.49 -17.26 -37.50
N ALA A 191 15.47 -18.56 -37.22
CA ALA A 191 16.45 -19.48 -37.77
C ALA A 191 16.22 -19.74 -39.27
N GLN A 192 17.31 -19.76 -40.04
CA GLN A 192 17.31 -20.07 -41.49
C GLN A 192 18.36 -21.14 -41.81
N PRO A 193 18.20 -22.38 -41.31
CA PRO A 193 19.17 -23.45 -41.51
C PRO A 193 19.24 -23.88 -42.98
N LEU A 194 20.44 -24.20 -43.47
CA LEU A 194 20.58 -24.91 -44.73
C LEU A 194 20.04 -26.35 -44.59
N PRO A 195 19.64 -27.01 -45.69
CA PRO A 195 19.17 -28.39 -45.63
C PRO A 195 20.15 -29.31 -44.88
N GLY A 196 19.69 -29.94 -43.80
CA GLY A 196 20.47 -30.85 -42.96
C GLY A 196 21.26 -30.18 -41.81
N GLN A 197 21.13 -28.87 -41.61
CA GLN A 197 21.70 -28.18 -40.44
C GLN A 197 20.68 -28.08 -39.29
N VAL A 198 21.18 -28.16 -38.06
CA VAL A 198 20.39 -27.92 -36.85
C VAL A 198 20.10 -26.41 -36.74
N PRO A 199 18.84 -25.99 -36.49
CA PRO A 199 18.50 -24.59 -36.28
C PRO A 199 19.23 -23.97 -35.09
N ALA A 200 19.45 -22.65 -35.13
CA ALA A 200 20.02 -21.92 -34.01
C ALA A 200 18.98 -21.76 -32.89
N MET A 201 19.29 -22.25 -31.68
CA MET A 201 18.37 -22.28 -30.54
C MET A 201 18.33 -20.96 -29.74
N ASN A 202 19.25 -20.04 -30.02
CA ASN A 202 19.36 -18.74 -29.33
C ASN A 202 18.66 -17.59 -30.07
N LEU A 203 17.83 -17.90 -31.08
CA LEU A 203 17.00 -16.94 -31.81
C LEU A 203 15.55 -16.99 -31.29
N SER A 204 14.60 -16.35 -32.00
CA SER A 204 13.19 -16.39 -31.63
C SER A 204 12.66 -17.83 -31.65
N ARG A 205 11.92 -18.21 -30.61
CA ARG A 205 11.59 -19.60 -30.29
C ARG A 205 10.37 -19.68 -29.36
N ILE A 206 9.90 -20.90 -29.17
CA ILE A 206 8.94 -21.28 -28.13
C ILE A 206 9.72 -21.96 -27.00
N GLU A 207 9.38 -21.62 -25.76
CA GLU A 207 9.83 -22.32 -24.55
C GLU A 207 8.61 -22.97 -23.88
N ILE A 208 8.76 -24.23 -23.51
CA ILE A 208 7.74 -25.03 -22.82
C ILE A 208 8.21 -25.30 -21.39
N GLY A 209 7.28 -25.32 -20.43
CA GLY A 209 7.57 -25.48 -19.00
C GLY A 209 8.38 -26.73 -18.65
N ASN A 210 8.25 -27.80 -19.42
CA ASN A 210 9.05 -29.03 -19.29
C ASN A 210 10.53 -28.88 -19.69
N GLY A 211 10.94 -27.70 -20.18
CA GLY A 211 12.30 -27.39 -20.63
C GLY A 211 12.54 -27.58 -22.13
N ASP A 212 11.54 -28.02 -22.89
CA ASP A 212 11.62 -28.14 -24.34
C ASP A 212 11.65 -26.74 -25.00
N VAL A 213 12.39 -26.66 -26.10
CA VAL A 213 12.60 -25.41 -26.84
C VAL A 213 12.44 -25.70 -28.32
N GLU A 214 11.57 -24.93 -28.99
CA GLU A 214 11.29 -25.09 -30.41
C GLU A 214 11.56 -23.78 -31.17
N PRO A 215 12.61 -23.72 -32.01
CA PRO A 215 12.98 -22.48 -32.71
C PRO A 215 12.07 -22.19 -33.90
N PHE A 216 11.77 -20.91 -34.14
CA PHE A 216 11.08 -20.53 -35.37
C PHE A 216 12.01 -20.63 -36.57
N VAL A 217 11.58 -21.38 -37.58
CA VAL A 217 12.38 -21.65 -38.79
C VAL A 217 11.67 -21.14 -40.05
N LEU A 218 12.41 -20.39 -40.86
CA LEU A 218 12.02 -20.03 -42.23
C LEU A 218 12.74 -20.93 -43.25
N VAL A 219 11.99 -21.54 -44.15
CA VAL A 219 12.52 -22.20 -45.35
C VAL A 219 12.30 -21.28 -46.55
N GLY A 220 13.37 -20.60 -46.97
CA GLY A 220 13.27 -19.47 -47.90
C GLY A 220 12.57 -18.30 -47.22
N THR A 221 11.35 -17.96 -47.68
CA THR A 221 10.51 -16.91 -47.08
C THR A 221 9.25 -17.48 -46.41
N THR A 222 9.13 -18.81 -46.29
CA THR A 222 7.94 -19.46 -45.75
C THR A 222 8.22 -19.96 -44.33
N PRO A 223 7.41 -19.55 -43.33
CA PRO A 223 7.53 -20.11 -41.98
C PRO A 223 7.09 -21.57 -41.96
N THR A 224 7.87 -22.39 -41.26
CA THR A 224 7.47 -23.74 -40.87
C THR A 224 6.44 -23.67 -39.75
N VAL A 225 5.55 -24.66 -39.69
CA VAL A 225 4.57 -24.78 -38.60
C VAL A 225 5.14 -25.75 -37.58
N ILE A 226 5.24 -25.32 -36.32
CA ILE A 226 5.55 -26.20 -35.19
C ILE A 226 4.22 -26.80 -34.73
N ASP A 227 4.09 -28.13 -34.74
CA ASP A 227 2.84 -28.83 -34.38
C ASP A 227 2.94 -29.47 -32.99
N ASP A 228 1.79 -29.87 -32.44
CA ASP A 228 1.66 -30.64 -31.18
C ASP A 228 2.09 -29.88 -29.90
N LEU A 229 1.89 -28.57 -29.88
CA LEU A 229 2.20 -27.74 -28.71
C LEU A 229 1.17 -27.88 -27.58
N PRO A 230 1.56 -27.70 -26.31
CA PRO A 230 0.66 -27.79 -25.17
C PRO A 230 -0.40 -26.67 -25.17
N LEU A 231 -1.46 -26.87 -24.38
CA LEU A 231 -2.60 -25.95 -24.28
C LEU A 231 -2.45 -24.88 -23.20
N ASN A 232 -1.28 -24.74 -22.57
CA ASN A 232 -1.05 -23.80 -21.46
C ASN A 232 -2.04 -23.99 -20.30
N LEU A 233 -2.24 -25.24 -19.89
CA LEU A 233 -3.16 -25.59 -18.80
C LEU A 233 -2.69 -24.97 -17.47
N TYR A 234 -3.62 -24.50 -16.67
CA TYR A 234 -3.37 -23.99 -15.32
C TYR A 234 -2.85 -25.07 -14.37
N SER A 235 -3.32 -26.31 -14.53
CA SER A 235 -2.90 -27.44 -13.71
C SER A 235 -1.46 -27.89 -13.96
N GLY A 236 -0.92 -27.67 -15.16
CA GLY A 236 0.37 -28.20 -15.59
C GLY A 236 1.46 -27.13 -15.70
N GLY A 237 2.39 -27.10 -14.73
CA GLY A 237 3.59 -26.26 -14.84
C GLY A 237 4.46 -26.60 -16.06
N ASP A 238 4.50 -27.89 -16.41
CA ASP A 238 5.24 -28.42 -17.55
C ASP A 238 4.63 -28.01 -18.91
N ASP A 239 3.34 -27.65 -18.93
CA ASP A 239 2.60 -27.24 -20.13
C ASP A 239 2.64 -25.73 -20.38
N ARG A 240 3.33 -24.98 -19.50
CA ARG A 240 3.43 -23.52 -19.59
C ARG A 240 4.06 -23.10 -20.91
N PHE A 241 3.40 -22.18 -21.59
CA PHE A 241 3.73 -21.79 -22.94
C PHE A 241 4.24 -20.35 -23.00
N SER A 242 5.42 -20.17 -23.58
CA SER A 242 6.01 -18.84 -23.76
C SER A 242 6.66 -18.69 -25.14
N VAL A 243 6.44 -17.55 -25.77
CA VAL A 243 7.12 -17.15 -27.00
C VAL A 243 8.23 -16.18 -26.67
N ILE A 244 9.44 -16.48 -27.12
CA ILE A 244 10.60 -15.59 -27.00
C ILE A 244 10.89 -14.98 -28.35
N LEU A 245 10.91 -13.65 -28.41
CA LEU A 245 11.27 -12.87 -29.57
C LEU A 245 12.64 -12.23 -29.36
N GLU A 246 13.56 -12.53 -30.27
CA GLU A 246 14.88 -11.89 -30.34
C GLU A 246 14.86 -10.88 -31.48
N PHE A 247 15.26 -9.64 -31.19
CA PHE A 247 15.35 -8.55 -32.17
C PHE A 247 16.81 -8.23 -32.47
N ASP A 248 17.07 -7.74 -33.68
CA ASP A 248 18.41 -7.36 -34.14
C ASP A 248 18.90 -6.00 -33.63
N GLN A 249 18.12 -5.38 -32.74
CA GLN A 249 18.45 -4.12 -32.12
C GLN A 249 17.64 -3.87 -30.84
N PRO A 250 18.05 -2.88 -30.01
CA PRO A 250 17.33 -2.47 -28.82
C PRO A 250 15.96 -1.85 -29.14
N VAL A 251 15.02 -1.97 -28.20
CA VAL A 251 13.64 -1.46 -28.34
C VAL A 251 13.29 -0.46 -27.24
N ASN A 252 12.27 0.37 -27.47
CA ASN A 252 11.79 1.30 -26.45
C ASN A 252 11.12 0.51 -25.29
N PRO A 253 11.57 0.66 -24.02
CA PRO A 253 11.02 -0.06 -22.87
C PRO A 253 9.67 0.49 -22.37
N SER A 254 9.11 1.53 -23.00
CA SER A 254 7.82 2.10 -22.56
C SER A 254 6.70 1.05 -22.55
N ALA A 255 5.80 1.14 -21.56
CA ALA A 255 4.67 0.23 -21.42
C ALA A 255 3.72 0.23 -22.63
N THR A 256 3.66 1.31 -23.42
CA THR A 256 2.90 1.32 -24.68
C THR A 256 3.55 0.47 -25.76
N ASN A 257 4.89 0.46 -25.83
CA ASN A 257 5.63 -0.30 -26.84
C ASN A 257 5.78 -1.78 -26.45
N ILE A 258 6.02 -2.05 -25.16
CA ILE A 258 6.08 -3.39 -24.58
C ILE A 258 4.68 -3.77 -24.09
N SER A 259 3.78 -4.06 -25.04
CA SER A 259 2.38 -4.37 -24.78
C SER A 259 1.83 -5.42 -25.74
N SER A 260 0.73 -6.08 -25.33
CA SER A 260 -0.04 -7.00 -26.18
C SER A 260 -0.73 -6.29 -27.35
N ASP A 261 -0.85 -4.95 -27.33
CA ASP A 261 -1.32 -4.16 -28.47
C ASP A 261 -0.29 -4.05 -29.60
N ARG A 262 1.00 -4.19 -29.29
CA ARG A 262 2.10 -4.12 -30.26
C ARG A 262 2.68 -5.48 -30.60
N LEU A 263 2.67 -6.41 -29.65
CA LEU A 263 3.24 -7.75 -29.80
C LEU A 263 2.14 -8.76 -29.47
N LYS A 264 1.45 -9.23 -30.51
CA LYS A 264 0.23 -10.03 -30.40
C LYS A 264 0.52 -11.50 -30.61
N LEU A 265 0.06 -12.34 -29.68
CA LEU A 265 -0.25 -13.73 -29.98
C LEU A 265 -1.66 -13.81 -30.56
N GLN A 266 -1.87 -14.55 -31.64
CA GLN A 266 -3.17 -14.68 -32.28
C GLN A 266 -3.45 -16.12 -32.68
N PHE A 267 -4.72 -16.51 -32.72
CA PHE A 267 -5.16 -17.77 -33.28
C PHE A 267 -6.09 -17.55 -34.48
N ASN A 268 -6.08 -18.50 -35.42
CA ASN A 268 -6.93 -18.48 -36.60
C ASN A 268 -8.27 -19.14 -36.28
N ARG A 269 -9.36 -18.43 -36.55
CA ARG A 269 -10.70 -19.01 -36.52
C ARG A 269 -10.87 -19.94 -37.72
N ALA A 270 -11.08 -21.24 -37.49
CA ALA A 270 -10.93 -22.22 -38.56
C ALA A 270 -11.90 -21.98 -39.72
N GLY A 271 -11.40 -22.22 -40.93
CA GLY A 271 -12.15 -21.98 -42.16
C GLY A 271 -12.33 -20.49 -42.52
N THR A 272 -11.75 -19.55 -41.74
CA THR A 272 -11.79 -18.12 -42.01
C THR A 272 -10.39 -17.50 -42.13
N SER A 273 -10.30 -16.27 -42.64
CA SER A 273 -9.07 -15.47 -42.62
C SER A 273 -8.95 -14.57 -41.39
N ILE A 274 -9.83 -14.75 -40.40
CA ILE A 274 -9.88 -13.93 -39.18
C ILE A 274 -8.87 -14.49 -38.18
N TRP A 275 -8.12 -13.57 -37.56
CA TRP A 275 -7.16 -13.85 -36.51
C TRP A 275 -7.60 -13.08 -35.27
N ASP A 276 -7.90 -13.82 -34.22
CA ASP A 276 -8.36 -13.25 -32.95
C ASP A 276 -7.16 -13.24 -31.97
N PRO A 277 -7.02 -12.21 -31.12
CA PRO A 277 -5.92 -12.13 -30.16
C PRO A 277 -6.05 -13.18 -29.06
N VAL A 278 -4.91 -13.64 -28.56
CA VAL A 278 -4.79 -14.41 -27.32
C VAL A 278 -4.28 -13.46 -26.23
N PRO A 279 -4.93 -13.38 -25.06
CA PRO A 279 -4.41 -12.62 -23.93
C PRO A 279 -2.97 -13.02 -23.62
N THR A 280 -2.07 -12.05 -23.54
CA THR A 280 -0.62 -12.28 -23.44
C THR A 280 0.02 -11.24 -22.54
N ASP A 281 0.84 -11.68 -21.60
CA ASP A 281 1.74 -10.81 -20.83
C ASP A 281 3.03 -10.61 -21.61
N VAL A 282 3.42 -9.35 -21.82
CA VAL A 282 4.58 -8.98 -22.63
C VAL A 282 5.64 -8.37 -21.74
N THR A 283 6.80 -9.00 -21.66
CA THR A 283 7.91 -8.56 -20.81
C THR A 283 9.18 -8.36 -21.62
N LEU A 284 9.82 -7.21 -21.48
CA LEU A 284 11.16 -6.96 -22.01
C LEU A 284 12.20 -7.58 -21.06
N VAL A 285 12.73 -8.74 -21.43
CA VAL A 285 13.64 -9.53 -20.57
C VAL A 285 15.04 -8.92 -20.55
N GLU A 286 15.56 -8.58 -21.73
CA GLU A 286 16.88 -7.99 -21.89
C GLU A 286 16.86 -6.97 -23.03
N ASN A 287 17.62 -5.89 -22.89
CA ASN A 287 17.76 -4.86 -23.90
C ASN A 287 19.26 -4.56 -24.14
N CYS A 288 19.64 -4.32 -25.40
CA CYS A 288 21.03 -4.18 -25.84
C CYS A 288 21.94 -5.41 -25.58
N THR A 289 21.42 -6.61 -25.85
CA THR A 289 22.22 -7.83 -25.96
C THR A 289 23.13 -7.80 -27.20
N GLU A 290 23.92 -8.85 -27.43
CA GLU A 290 24.69 -8.96 -28.68
C GLU A 290 23.81 -9.03 -29.93
N LEU A 291 22.57 -9.49 -29.77
CA LEU A 291 21.58 -9.51 -30.84
C LEU A 291 20.79 -8.20 -30.88
N GLY A 292 20.36 -7.66 -29.73
CA GLY A 292 19.49 -6.49 -29.65
C GLY A 292 18.61 -6.54 -28.42
N ALA A 293 17.33 -6.89 -28.58
CA ALA A 293 16.39 -7.03 -27.47
C ALA A 293 15.78 -8.42 -27.42
N ARG A 294 15.51 -8.92 -26.20
CA ARG A 294 14.74 -10.15 -25.96
C ARG A 294 13.43 -9.79 -25.27
N ILE A 295 12.33 -10.18 -25.90
CA ILE A 295 10.98 -10.01 -25.34
C ILE A 295 10.35 -11.39 -25.14
N ARG A 296 9.70 -11.56 -24.00
CA ARG A 296 8.92 -12.75 -23.65
C ARG A 296 7.44 -12.42 -23.75
N LEU A 297 6.69 -13.28 -24.43
CA LEU A 297 5.25 -13.27 -24.54
C LEU A 297 4.74 -14.52 -23.83
N ASP A 298 4.17 -14.35 -22.65
CA ASP A 298 3.58 -15.42 -21.86
C ASP A 298 2.07 -15.46 -22.16
N ALA A 299 1.57 -16.59 -22.66
CA ALA A 299 0.13 -16.72 -22.89
C ALA A 299 -0.60 -16.72 -21.55
N VAL A 300 -1.69 -15.94 -21.45
CA VAL A 300 -2.51 -15.86 -20.25
C VAL A 300 -3.79 -16.66 -20.47
N GLY A 301 -4.03 -17.64 -19.60
CA GLY A 301 -5.11 -18.60 -19.77
C GLY A 301 -4.80 -19.71 -20.77
N ILE A 302 -5.80 -20.55 -21.02
CA ILE A 302 -5.68 -21.74 -21.85
C ILE A 302 -5.60 -21.35 -23.32
N LEU A 303 -4.82 -22.05 -24.13
CA LEU A 303 -4.78 -21.86 -25.57
C LEU A 303 -5.91 -22.65 -26.26
N PRO A 304 -6.50 -22.15 -27.37
CA PRO A 304 -7.51 -22.90 -28.09
C PRO A 304 -6.97 -24.23 -28.62
N LYS A 305 -7.79 -25.29 -28.60
CA LYS A 305 -7.41 -26.64 -29.05
C LYS A 305 -7.30 -26.77 -30.56
N ASP A 306 -6.37 -27.60 -31.07
CA ASP A 306 -6.11 -27.83 -32.51
C ASP A 306 -6.15 -26.54 -33.36
N ALA A 307 -5.61 -25.46 -32.79
CA ALA A 307 -5.70 -24.13 -33.36
C ALA A 307 -4.38 -23.76 -34.03
N LEU A 308 -4.46 -23.12 -35.20
CA LEU A 308 -3.28 -22.50 -35.79
C LEU A 308 -3.07 -21.14 -35.14
N LEU A 309 -1.90 -20.95 -34.52
CA LEU A 309 -1.47 -19.71 -33.91
C LEU A 309 -0.35 -19.03 -34.71
N ARG A 310 -0.21 -17.73 -34.49
CA ARG A 310 0.88 -16.91 -35.01
C ARG A 310 1.25 -15.79 -34.04
N VAL A 311 2.42 -15.20 -34.26
CA VAL A 311 2.80 -13.93 -33.65
C VAL A 311 2.65 -12.82 -34.70
N GLU A 312 2.04 -11.69 -34.29
CA GLU A 312 2.01 -10.46 -35.07
C GLU A 312 2.74 -9.35 -34.30
N ILE A 313 3.68 -8.70 -34.98
CA ILE A 313 4.34 -7.47 -34.52
C ILE A 313 3.66 -6.31 -35.26
N ASP A 314 2.99 -5.43 -34.53
CA ASP A 314 2.28 -4.27 -35.07
C ASP A 314 3.25 -3.27 -35.74
N ALA A 315 2.76 -2.55 -36.75
CA ALA A 315 3.59 -1.59 -37.49
C ALA A 315 4.19 -0.48 -36.59
N ALA A 316 3.50 -0.09 -35.52
CA ALA A 316 3.96 0.96 -34.61
C ALA A 316 4.78 0.43 -33.42
N PHE A 317 5.19 -0.84 -33.44
CA PHE A 317 6.27 -1.31 -32.58
C PHE A 317 7.58 -0.61 -32.97
N GLU A 318 8.29 -0.05 -31.98
CA GLU A 318 9.42 0.85 -32.22
C GLU A 318 10.73 0.40 -31.57
N ASP A 319 11.83 0.78 -32.24
CA ASP A 319 13.17 0.67 -31.67
C ASP A 319 13.35 1.64 -30.48
N ILE A 320 14.54 1.61 -29.88
CA ILE A 320 14.85 2.46 -28.72
C ILE A 320 14.87 3.98 -29.02
N VAL A 321 14.87 4.40 -30.29
CA VAL A 321 14.85 5.81 -30.71
C VAL A 321 13.54 6.23 -31.40
N GLY A 322 12.57 5.33 -31.57
CA GLY A 322 11.26 5.61 -32.16
C GLY A 322 11.09 5.21 -33.64
N SER A 323 12.01 4.45 -34.25
CA SER A 323 11.85 3.95 -35.63
C SER A 323 10.81 2.85 -35.71
N GLN A 324 9.86 2.97 -36.64
CA GLN A 324 8.70 2.09 -36.79
C GLN A 324 8.58 1.49 -38.20
N SER A 325 7.95 0.32 -38.30
CA SER A 325 7.62 -0.30 -39.59
C SER A 325 6.42 0.38 -40.26
N THR A 326 6.25 0.17 -41.55
CA THR A 326 5.06 0.64 -42.29
C THR A 326 3.94 -0.40 -42.35
N LEU A 327 4.26 -1.67 -42.06
CA LEU A 327 3.34 -2.80 -42.07
C LEU A 327 3.64 -3.72 -40.89
N SER A 328 2.60 -4.34 -40.34
CA SER A 328 2.74 -5.39 -39.34
C SER A 328 3.49 -6.61 -39.91
N VAL A 329 4.27 -7.26 -39.06
CA VAL A 329 5.05 -8.46 -39.40
C VAL A 329 4.40 -9.68 -38.74
N ASN A 330 3.91 -10.63 -39.53
CA ASN A 330 3.14 -11.78 -39.02
C ASN A 330 3.42 -13.13 -39.73
N ASP A 331 4.40 -13.16 -40.63
CA ASP A 331 4.76 -14.34 -41.43
C ASP A 331 6.14 -14.90 -41.03
N PHE A 332 6.40 -15.03 -39.73
CA PHE A 332 7.68 -15.55 -39.21
C PHE A 332 7.51 -16.64 -38.14
N ALA A 333 6.42 -16.61 -37.38
CA ALA A 333 6.12 -17.57 -36.33
C ALA A 333 4.73 -18.16 -36.56
N ARG A 334 4.66 -19.46 -36.86
CA ARG A 334 3.41 -20.21 -37.00
C ARG A 334 3.51 -21.52 -36.26
N PHE A 335 2.47 -21.88 -35.54
CA PHE A 335 2.47 -23.08 -34.74
C PHE A 335 1.05 -23.55 -34.41
N ARG A 336 0.89 -24.79 -33.96
CA ARG A 336 -0.39 -25.41 -33.73
C ARG A 336 -0.42 -26.13 -32.38
N THR A 337 -1.45 -25.85 -31.60
CA THR A 337 -1.73 -26.56 -30.35
C THR A 337 -2.22 -27.97 -30.61
N ASN A 338 -1.97 -28.89 -29.67
CA ASN A 338 -2.47 -30.25 -29.75
C ASN A 338 -4.00 -30.31 -29.63
N ALA A 339 -4.57 -31.46 -29.98
CA ALA A 339 -6.01 -31.70 -29.89
C ALA A 339 -6.49 -32.10 -28.47
N GLY A 340 -5.59 -32.14 -27.48
CA GLY A 340 -5.87 -32.53 -26.10
C GLY A 340 -5.37 -33.93 -25.72
N THR A 341 -6.21 -34.73 -25.04
CA THR A 341 -5.75 -35.95 -24.35
C THR A 341 -5.09 -36.96 -25.30
N GLY A 342 -3.86 -37.41 -24.98
CA GLY A 342 -3.17 -38.49 -25.72
C GLY A 342 -3.78 -39.89 -25.58
N ILE A 343 -4.93 -40.02 -24.92
CA ILE A 343 -5.66 -41.28 -24.69
C ILE A 343 -6.81 -41.38 -25.70
N PRO A 344 -6.76 -42.30 -26.69
CA PRO A 344 -7.78 -42.38 -27.73
C PRO A 344 -9.21 -42.60 -27.23
N ALA A 345 -9.38 -43.27 -26.08
CA ALA A 345 -10.69 -43.50 -25.46
C ALA A 345 -11.37 -42.21 -24.98
N PHE A 346 -10.59 -41.15 -24.71
CA PHE A 346 -11.09 -39.87 -24.22
C PHE A 346 -11.10 -38.78 -25.29
N ALA A 347 -10.66 -39.06 -26.51
CA ALA A 347 -10.52 -38.07 -27.58
C ALA A 347 -11.82 -37.34 -27.97
N SER A 348 -12.99 -37.90 -27.65
CA SER A 348 -14.30 -37.27 -27.88
C SER A 348 -14.91 -36.61 -26.63
N GLN A 349 -14.22 -36.64 -25.49
CA GLN A 349 -14.67 -36.03 -24.25
C GLN A 349 -14.14 -34.58 -24.16
N PRO A 350 -14.80 -33.71 -23.37
CA PRO A 350 -14.24 -32.41 -23.02
C PRO A 350 -12.85 -32.53 -22.40
N LEU A 351 -12.02 -31.51 -22.56
CA LEU A 351 -10.80 -31.39 -21.77
C LEU A 351 -11.15 -30.88 -20.38
N VAL A 352 -10.24 -31.08 -19.43
CA VAL A 352 -10.45 -30.70 -18.04
C VAL A 352 -9.18 -30.09 -17.50
N ASP A 353 -9.35 -28.98 -16.79
CA ASP A 353 -8.27 -28.28 -16.11
C ASP A 353 -8.76 -27.72 -14.77
N GLU A 354 -7.83 -27.20 -13.98
CA GLU A 354 -8.12 -26.55 -12.71
C GLU A 354 -7.33 -25.26 -12.54
N LEU A 355 -7.96 -24.27 -11.91
CA LEU A 355 -7.20 -23.28 -11.16
C LEU A 355 -6.93 -23.84 -9.77
N LEU A 356 -5.65 -23.98 -9.42
CA LEU A 356 -5.20 -24.24 -8.05
C LEU A 356 -4.54 -22.96 -7.52
N GLU A 357 -5.14 -22.38 -6.49
CA GLU A 357 -4.55 -21.30 -5.70
C GLU A 357 -3.99 -21.88 -4.41
N THR A 358 -2.69 -21.72 -4.17
CA THR A 358 -2.00 -22.13 -2.94
C THR A 358 -1.61 -20.95 -2.04
N PHE A 359 -1.88 -19.72 -2.46
CA PHE A 359 -1.59 -18.49 -1.71
C PHE A 359 -0.10 -18.30 -1.37
N ASP A 360 0.80 -18.95 -2.12
CA ASP A 360 2.27 -18.79 -1.99
C ASP A 360 2.75 -17.43 -2.51
N SER A 361 1.97 -16.82 -3.39
CA SER A 361 2.24 -15.52 -3.99
C SER A 361 1.00 -14.64 -3.91
N THR A 362 1.18 -13.33 -3.85
CA THR A 362 0.08 -12.35 -3.99
C THR A 362 -0.32 -12.14 -5.44
N SER A 363 0.06 -13.04 -6.34
CA SER A 363 -0.14 -12.83 -7.77
C SER A 363 -1.63 -12.70 -8.05
N PHE A 364 -2.46 -13.62 -7.55
CA PHE A 364 -3.91 -13.55 -7.75
C PHE A 364 -4.67 -12.61 -6.83
N LEU A 365 -4.03 -11.87 -5.92
CA LEU A 365 -4.69 -10.88 -5.08
C LEU A 365 -5.07 -9.63 -5.89
N ASP A 366 -6.31 -9.16 -5.77
CA ASP A 366 -6.68 -7.81 -6.22
C ASP A 366 -6.45 -6.81 -5.08
N THR A 367 -5.44 -5.94 -5.25
CA THR A 367 -5.07 -4.90 -4.28
C THR A 367 -5.75 -3.56 -4.54
N GLU A 368 -6.49 -3.42 -5.64
CA GLU A 368 -7.15 -2.17 -6.04
C GLU A 368 -8.62 -2.14 -5.60
N VAL A 369 -9.20 -3.29 -5.29
CA VAL A 369 -10.57 -3.39 -4.78
C VAL A 369 -10.71 -2.70 -3.42
N LEU A 370 -11.74 -1.86 -3.28
CA LEU A 370 -12.13 -1.31 -2.00
C LEU A 370 -13.05 -2.30 -1.28
N LEU A 371 -12.61 -2.76 -0.12
CA LEU A 371 -13.36 -3.70 0.71
C LEU A 371 -14.16 -2.95 1.78
N ASP A 372 -15.39 -3.39 1.97
CA ASP A 372 -16.28 -3.05 3.09
C ASP A 372 -15.92 -3.79 4.39
N LEU A 373 -14.89 -4.63 4.35
CA LEU A 373 -14.38 -5.42 5.46
C LEU A 373 -12.84 -5.32 5.51
N PRO A 374 -12.22 -5.56 6.68
CA PRO A 374 -10.78 -5.75 6.78
C PRO A 374 -10.27 -6.80 5.76
N GLU A 375 -9.11 -6.54 5.16
CA GLU A 375 -8.53 -7.44 4.17
C GLU A 375 -7.97 -8.70 4.86
N ALA A 376 -8.35 -9.88 4.38
CA ALA A 376 -7.82 -11.17 4.87
C ALA A 376 -6.33 -11.33 4.49
N ASP A 377 -5.55 -12.07 5.29
CA ASP A 377 -4.11 -12.19 5.08
C ASP A 377 -3.80 -13.21 3.97
N TRP A 378 -3.30 -12.72 2.84
CA TRP A 378 -2.93 -13.53 1.67
C TRP A 378 -1.42 -13.67 1.56
N GLY A 379 -0.89 -14.88 1.75
CA GLY A 379 0.53 -15.15 1.55
C GLY A 379 1.07 -16.29 2.40
N GLY A 380 2.34 -16.63 2.17
CA GLY A 380 3.01 -17.67 2.96
C GLY A 380 2.38 -19.06 2.81
N GLY A 381 1.76 -19.32 1.65
CA GLY A 381 1.14 -20.60 1.31
C GLY A 381 -0.25 -20.79 1.90
N ARG A 382 -0.88 -19.72 2.40
CA ARG A 382 -2.24 -19.76 2.97
C ARG A 382 -2.99 -18.45 2.76
N LEU A 383 -4.32 -18.55 2.78
CA LEU A 383 -5.21 -17.42 2.95
C LEU A 383 -5.85 -17.51 4.34
N ARG A 384 -5.60 -16.54 5.20
CA ARG A 384 -5.98 -16.61 6.61
C ARG A 384 -7.01 -15.54 6.94
N ALA A 385 -7.91 -15.87 7.86
CA ALA A 385 -8.71 -14.83 8.49
C ALA A 385 -7.76 -13.77 9.08
N SER A 386 -7.97 -12.51 8.73
CA SER A 386 -7.20 -11.43 9.32
C SER A 386 -7.90 -10.91 10.54
N PHE A 387 -7.10 -10.64 11.55
CA PHE A 387 -7.54 -10.02 12.78
C PHE A 387 -6.37 -9.19 13.30
N GLU A 388 -6.27 -7.95 12.84
CA GLU A 388 -5.21 -7.04 13.28
C GLU A 388 -5.64 -6.34 14.57
N PHE A 389 -5.65 -7.11 15.65
CA PHE A 389 -5.74 -6.60 17.01
C PHE A 389 -4.42 -6.90 17.73
N PRO A 390 -3.88 -5.98 18.56
CA PRO A 390 -2.61 -6.20 19.22
C PRO A 390 -2.57 -7.55 19.93
N THR A 391 -1.63 -8.40 19.50
CA THR A 391 -1.56 -9.78 19.94
C THR A 391 -1.24 -9.87 21.43
N ARG A 392 -1.65 -10.99 22.04
CA ARG A 392 -1.50 -11.29 23.47
C ARG A 392 -0.08 -11.15 24.02
N SER A 393 0.96 -11.20 23.19
CA SER A 393 2.35 -10.95 23.63
C SER A 393 2.61 -9.50 24.07
N ASN A 394 1.75 -8.54 23.67
CA ASN A 394 1.80 -7.13 24.10
C ASN A 394 0.72 -6.78 25.15
N LEU A 395 -0.23 -7.69 25.41
CA LEU A 395 -1.32 -7.50 26.37
C LEU A 395 -0.91 -8.07 27.74
N SER A 396 -1.06 -7.33 28.84
CA SER A 396 -1.10 -7.97 30.16
C SER A 396 -2.41 -8.76 30.24
N PRO A 397 -2.38 -10.11 30.31
CA PRO A 397 -3.58 -10.93 30.23
C PRO A 397 -4.37 -10.81 31.53
N GLY A 398 -5.34 -9.89 31.57
CA GLY A 398 -6.34 -9.83 32.63
C GLY A 398 -6.45 -8.51 33.41
N PHE A 399 -5.83 -7.42 32.95
CA PHE A 399 -6.04 -6.12 33.60
C PHE A 399 -7.38 -5.51 33.19
N ASP A 400 -8.34 -5.45 34.12
CA ASP A 400 -9.53 -4.61 33.99
C ASP A 400 -9.27 -3.23 34.57
N LEU A 401 -9.70 -2.19 33.84
CA LEU A 401 -9.73 -0.83 34.36
C LEU A 401 -11.16 -0.46 34.75
N ILE A 402 -11.43 -0.46 36.06
CA ILE A 402 -12.74 -0.08 36.61
C ILE A 402 -12.55 1.17 37.46
N LEU A 403 -13.14 2.29 37.03
CA LEU A 403 -13.20 3.52 37.82
C LEU A 403 -14.52 3.59 38.59
N GLU A 404 -14.42 3.75 39.90
CA GLU A 404 -15.58 3.89 40.78
C GLU A 404 -16.19 5.30 40.71
N PRO A 405 -17.47 5.48 41.10
CA PRO A 405 -18.09 6.80 41.14
C PRO A 405 -17.24 7.82 41.91
N ASP A 406 -17.20 9.06 41.41
CA ASP A 406 -16.40 10.18 41.94
C ASP A 406 -14.86 10.01 41.84
N GLU A 407 -14.37 8.94 41.20
CA GLU A 407 -12.94 8.73 40.95
C GLU A 407 -12.44 9.60 39.77
N LEU A 408 -11.30 10.26 39.95
CA LEU A 408 -10.56 10.95 38.87
C LEU A 408 -9.21 10.25 38.67
N LEU A 409 -9.06 9.55 37.55
CA LEU A 409 -7.79 8.98 37.13
C LEU A 409 -7.18 9.85 36.02
N VAL A 410 -5.98 10.40 36.27
CA VAL A 410 -5.22 11.19 35.28
C VAL A 410 -4.07 10.34 34.74
N VAL A 411 -4.06 10.11 33.43
CA VAL A 411 -3.09 9.29 32.72
C VAL A 411 -2.18 10.17 31.87
N ASN A 412 -0.86 10.00 32.01
CA ASN A 412 0.13 10.67 31.18
C ASN A 412 0.47 9.81 29.94
N THR A 413 0.32 10.35 28.73
CA THR A 413 0.53 9.63 27.47
C THR A 413 2.00 9.44 27.08
N SER A 414 2.96 10.05 27.79
CA SER A 414 4.39 9.81 27.53
C SER A 414 4.84 8.46 28.06
N ASN A 415 4.85 8.30 29.37
CA ASN A 415 5.24 7.08 30.06
C ASN A 415 4.56 7.05 31.44
N GLY A 416 4.10 5.88 31.86
CA GLY A 416 3.49 5.73 33.17
C GLY A 416 3.02 4.31 33.43
N SER A 417 2.24 4.16 34.50
CA SER A 417 1.54 2.92 34.78
C SER A 417 0.26 3.18 35.55
N ILE A 418 -0.78 2.43 35.23
CA ILE A 418 -2.05 2.40 35.95
C ILE A 418 -2.00 1.22 36.90
N THR A 419 -2.26 1.43 38.18
CA THR A 419 -2.40 0.34 39.17
C THR A 419 -3.86 0.17 39.54
N ASN A 420 -4.38 -1.05 39.48
CA ASN A 420 -5.73 -1.32 39.96
C ASN A 420 -5.71 -1.32 41.49
N SER A 421 -6.50 -0.46 42.14
CA SER A 421 -6.61 -0.41 43.61
C SER A 421 -7.96 -0.93 44.12
N THR A 422 -8.81 -1.44 43.21
CA THR A 422 -10.20 -1.76 43.49
C THR A 422 -10.37 -3.21 43.95
N PRO A 423 -10.99 -3.47 45.12
CA PRO A 423 -11.32 -4.82 45.56
C PRO A 423 -12.35 -5.46 44.62
N GLY A 424 -11.90 -6.31 43.69
CA GLY A 424 -12.79 -7.03 42.76
C GLY A 424 -12.26 -7.22 41.34
N GLY A 425 -11.16 -6.56 40.96
CA GLY A 425 -10.50 -6.81 39.67
C GLY A 425 -9.95 -8.24 39.62
N ILE A 426 -10.35 -9.02 38.62
CA ILE A 426 -9.82 -10.37 38.38
C ILE A 426 -8.63 -10.21 37.42
N GLY A 427 -7.44 -9.98 37.96
CA GLY A 427 -6.19 -9.86 37.19
C GLY A 427 -5.00 -10.46 37.92
N ILE A 428 -4.07 -11.03 37.16
CA ILE A 428 -2.81 -11.65 37.62
C ILE A 428 -1.66 -10.61 37.76
N ASP A 429 -1.88 -9.39 37.28
CA ASP A 429 -0.98 -8.23 37.38
C ASP A 429 -1.75 -7.00 37.91
N ASP A 430 -1.25 -6.37 38.98
CA ASP A 430 -1.86 -5.18 39.61
C ASP A 430 -1.56 -3.87 38.85
N GLN A 431 -0.81 -3.93 37.75
CA GLN A 431 -0.24 -2.75 37.08
C GLN A 431 -0.16 -2.89 35.56
N GLN A 432 -0.74 -1.94 34.83
CA GLN A 432 -0.65 -1.81 33.37
C GLN A 432 0.29 -0.67 33.00
N SER A 433 1.31 -0.91 32.17
CA SER A 433 2.21 0.13 31.67
C SER A 433 1.56 0.97 30.57
N ILE A 434 1.92 2.25 30.52
CA ILE A 434 1.58 3.19 29.46
C ILE A 434 2.88 3.59 28.78
N THR A 435 2.95 3.42 27.47
CA THR A 435 4.06 3.89 26.63
C THR A 435 3.46 4.47 25.37
N ASP A 436 3.85 5.69 25.03
CA ASP A 436 3.35 6.41 23.85
C ASP A 436 1.82 6.48 23.75
N GLY A 437 1.15 6.50 24.91
CA GLY A 437 -0.30 6.66 25.05
C GLY A 437 -1.12 5.41 24.73
N VAL A 438 -0.45 4.28 24.52
CA VAL A 438 -1.08 2.98 24.28
C VAL A 438 -1.38 2.26 25.60
N ILE A 439 -2.60 1.72 25.71
CA ILE A 439 -3.08 0.97 26.88
C ILE A 439 -3.78 -0.30 26.41
N TYR A 440 -3.40 -1.41 27.01
CA TYR A 440 -3.96 -2.74 26.76
C TYR A 440 -4.78 -3.20 27.96
N LEU A 441 -6.02 -3.61 27.74
CA LEU A 441 -7.00 -3.97 28.76
C LEU A 441 -7.73 -5.27 28.40
N ARG A 442 -8.29 -5.93 29.41
CA ARG A 442 -9.42 -6.85 29.19
C ARG A 442 -10.71 -6.04 29.07
N ASP A 443 -11.22 -5.53 30.19
CA ASP A 443 -12.41 -4.68 30.21
C ASP A 443 -12.08 -3.26 30.65
N LEU A 444 -12.81 -2.28 30.10
CA LEU A 444 -12.84 -0.89 30.56
C LEU A 444 -14.23 -0.55 31.09
N GLU A 445 -14.33 -0.16 32.36
CA GLU A 445 -15.56 0.38 32.95
C GLU A 445 -15.30 1.74 33.61
N VAL A 446 -15.95 2.79 33.09
CA VAL A 446 -15.98 4.11 33.72
C VAL A 446 -17.38 4.35 34.28
N LYS A 447 -17.55 4.20 35.59
CA LYS A 447 -18.88 4.33 36.23
C LYS A 447 -19.36 5.79 36.23
N ALA A 448 -20.66 5.98 36.45
CA ALA A 448 -21.26 7.30 36.49
C ALA A 448 -20.62 8.17 37.59
N GLY A 449 -20.27 9.41 37.26
CA GLY A 449 -19.54 10.33 38.14
C GLY A 449 -18.02 10.18 38.13
N ALA A 450 -17.48 9.10 37.54
CA ALA A 450 -16.04 8.90 37.37
C ALA A 450 -15.48 9.67 36.16
N THR A 451 -14.20 10.01 36.18
CA THR A 451 -13.49 10.66 35.07
C THR A 451 -12.13 9.99 34.81
N LEU A 452 -11.93 9.52 33.57
CA LEU A 452 -10.64 9.10 33.03
C LEU A 452 -10.09 10.21 32.13
N ARG A 453 -9.02 10.89 32.57
CA ARG A 453 -8.43 12.04 31.87
C ARG A 453 -7.04 11.70 31.34
N PHE A 454 -6.80 11.99 30.07
CA PHE A 454 -5.50 11.85 29.43
C PHE A 454 -4.80 13.21 29.25
N VAL A 455 -3.52 13.25 29.55
CA VAL A 455 -2.65 14.43 29.39
C VAL A 455 -1.31 14.04 28.78
N GLY A 456 -0.70 14.92 28.00
CA GLY A 456 0.62 14.67 27.41
C GLY A 456 0.64 14.66 25.87
N PRO A 457 1.84 14.53 25.27
CA PRO A 457 2.08 14.83 23.87
C PRO A 457 1.77 13.69 22.89
N ASN A 458 1.48 12.48 23.37
CA ASN A 458 1.21 11.33 22.50
C ASN A 458 -0.30 11.06 22.39
N PRO A 459 -0.81 10.60 21.24
CA PRO A 459 -2.20 10.14 21.07
C PRO A 459 -2.61 9.09 22.10
N VAL A 460 -3.91 8.98 22.35
CA VAL A 460 -4.46 7.96 23.24
C VAL A 460 -4.95 6.79 22.41
N GLU A 461 -4.46 5.59 22.69
CA GLU A 461 -4.93 4.36 22.07
C GLU A 461 -5.27 3.33 23.15
N ILE A 462 -6.54 2.94 23.22
CA ILE A 462 -7.04 1.95 24.19
C ILE A 462 -7.49 0.72 23.41
N TRP A 463 -6.92 -0.43 23.76
CA TRP A 463 -7.25 -1.73 23.19
C TRP A 463 -7.83 -2.63 24.28
N ALA A 464 -9.11 -3.00 24.16
CA ALA A 464 -9.81 -3.86 25.09
C ALA A 464 -10.18 -5.22 24.43
N THR A 465 -9.67 -6.32 24.97
CA THR A 465 -10.03 -7.67 24.47
C THR A 465 -11.43 -8.10 24.88
N GLY A 466 -12.05 -7.44 25.86
CA GLY A 466 -13.44 -7.60 26.27
C GLY A 466 -14.28 -6.38 25.90
N ASN A 467 -15.09 -5.92 26.85
CA ASN A 467 -16.07 -4.85 26.66
C ASN A 467 -15.52 -3.47 27.08
N VAL A 468 -16.09 -2.43 26.49
CA VAL A 468 -15.91 -1.04 26.92
C VAL A 468 -17.25 -0.48 27.40
N THR A 469 -17.32 -0.03 28.65
CA THR A 469 -18.53 0.51 29.27
C THR A 469 -18.27 1.92 29.82
N VAL A 470 -18.93 2.92 29.22
CA VAL A 470 -18.76 4.33 29.59
C VAL A 470 -20.07 4.89 30.15
N ARG A 471 -20.12 5.10 31.47
CA ARG A 471 -21.23 5.77 32.17
C ARG A 471 -20.81 7.10 32.80
N GLY A 472 -19.51 7.35 32.94
CA GLY A 472 -18.90 8.62 33.37
C GLY A 472 -18.24 9.36 32.21
N THR A 473 -17.09 9.99 32.43
CA THR A 473 -16.39 10.79 31.42
C THR A 473 -15.03 10.20 31.06
N ILE A 474 -14.73 10.11 29.77
CA ILE A 474 -13.37 9.90 29.24
C ILE A 474 -12.98 11.17 28.48
N GLU A 475 -11.83 11.77 28.78
CA GLU A 475 -11.44 13.03 28.12
C GLU A 475 -9.95 13.13 27.79
N CYS A 476 -9.66 13.74 26.63
CA CYS A 476 -8.32 14.12 26.19
C CYS A 476 -8.37 15.50 25.51
N LYS A 477 -8.59 16.53 26.33
CA LYS A 477 -8.90 17.90 25.86
C LYS A 477 -7.65 18.75 25.78
N GLY A 478 -7.67 19.77 24.91
CA GLY A 478 -6.65 20.81 24.92
C GLY A 478 -6.71 21.65 26.20
N ASP A 479 -5.55 22.09 26.71
CA ASP A 479 -5.54 22.95 27.89
C ASP A 479 -6.11 24.33 27.57
N ASN A 480 -6.86 24.90 28.52
CA ASN A 480 -7.35 26.27 28.42
C ASN A 480 -6.20 27.26 28.64
N ALA A 481 -6.14 28.28 27.79
CA ALA A 481 -5.22 29.39 27.99
C ALA A 481 -5.60 30.21 29.23
N LYS A 482 -4.59 30.81 29.86
CA LYS A 482 -4.80 31.66 31.04
C LYS A 482 -5.10 33.09 30.64
N ASP A 483 -6.05 33.69 31.34
CA ASP A 483 -6.29 35.13 31.28
C ASP A 483 -5.05 35.89 31.80
N GLN A 484 -4.74 37.01 31.17
CA GLN A 484 -3.70 37.93 31.66
C GLN A 484 -4.27 38.91 32.68
N ASP A 485 -4.33 38.46 33.94
CA ASP A 485 -4.69 39.29 35.09
C ASP A 485 -3.43 39.66 35.91
N ALA A 486 -2.59 40.57 35.41
CA ALA A 486 -1.46 41.05 36.22
C ALA A 486 -1.06 42.50 35.92
N LEU A 487 -1.34 43.38 36.88
CA LEU A 487 -0.82 44.74 37.03
C LEU A 487 0.73 44.83 37.12
N SER A 488 1.51 43.76 36.83
CA SER A 488 2.94 43.74 37.15
C SER A 488 3.91 42.85 36.33
N SER A 489 3.53 42.10 35.29
CA SER A 489 4.50 41.24 34.55
C SER A 489 4.82 41.72 33.13
N VAL A 490 6.12 41.84 32.80
CA VAL A 490 6.65 42.11 31.44
C VAL A 490 6.99 40.83 30.66
N ALA A 491 6.76 39.65 31.26
CA ALA A 491 7.24 38.36 30.77
C ALA A 491 6.36 37.76 29.67
N SER A 492 6.99 37.08 28.72
CA SER A 492 6.34 36.22 27.72
C SER A 492 5.49 35.15 28.41
N ILE A 493 4.29 34.88 27.89
CA ILE A 493 3.43 33.79 28.37
C ILE A 493 3.44 32.67 27.33
N PRO A 494 4.10 31.54 27.64
CA PRO A 494 4.11 30.40 26.74
C PRO A 494 2.69 29.90 26.48
N GLY A 495 2.37 29.55 25.24
CA GLY A 495 1.11 28.85 24.91
C GLY A 495 0.96 27.55 25.68
N VAL A 496 -0.28 27.19 26.00
CA VAL A 496 -0.61 25.99 26.78
C VAL A 496 -0.60 24.75 25.89
N ASN A 497 -0.45 23.57 26.51
CA ASN A 497 -0.25 22.33 25.78
C ASN A 497 -1.55 21.85 25.13
N GLY A 498 -1.44 21.29 23.93
CA GLY A 498 -2.43 20.34 23.45
C GLY A 498 -2.11 18.96 24.04
N ASN A 499 -3.13 18.25 24.50
CA ASN A 499 -3.00 16.88 25.01
C ASN A 499 -3.30 15.88 23.88
N GLY A 500 -2.87 14.63 24.00
CA GLY A 500 -3.20 13.58 23.03
C GLY A 500 -2.59 13.78 21.65
N GLY A 501 -1.41 14.39 21.54
CA GLY A 501 -0.84 14.82 20.25
C GLY A 501 -1.28 16.20 19.78
N GLY A 502 -2.19 16.85 20.51
CA GLY A 502 -2.69 18.19 20.18
C GLY A 502 -1.58 19.23 20.07
N GLY A 503 -1.74 20.15 19.12
CA GLY A 503 -0.85 21.28 18.93
C GLY A 503 -0.89 22.24 20.12
N ARG A 504 0.28 22.69 20.54
CA ARG A 504 0.44 23.73 21.56
C ARG A 504 -0.07 25.09 21.06
N GLY A 505 -0.66 25.88 21.95
CA GLY A 505 -1.06 27.24 21.64
C GLY A 505 0.11 28.19 21.35
N GLY A 506 -0.20 29.34 20.74
CA GLY A 506 0.76 30.40 20.47
C GLY A 506 1.31 31.05 21.73
N THR A 507 2.57 31.51 21.68
CA THR A 507 3.20 32.22 22.80
C THR A 507 2.84 33.71 22.74
N ALA A 508 2.36 34.27 23.85
CA ALA A 508 2.15 35.71 23.97
C ALA A 508 3.50 36.42 24.12
N SER A 509 3.72 37.44 23.30
CA SER A 509 4.96 38.24 23.26
C SER A 509 6.23 37.36 23.16
N PRO A 510 6.50 36.72 22.01
CA PRO A 510 7.54 35.71 21.86
C PRO A 510 8.98 36.16 22.12
N SER A 511 9.32 37.44 21.92
CA SER A 511 10.73 37.88 21.97
C SER A 511 11.33 37.87 23.37
N ASN A 512 10.54 37.70 24.45
CA ASN A 512 10.96 37.71 25.85
C ASN A 512 11.75 38.96 26.33
N LEU A 513 11.85 39.97 25.47
CA LEU A 513 12.53 41.23 25.73
C LEU A 513 11.60 42.21 26.44
N ILE A 514 12.20 43.27 27.00
CA ILE A 514 11.44 44.39 27.53
C ILE A 514 10.62 45.03 26.40
N GLU A 515 11.02 44.91 25.12
CA GLU A 515 10.36 45.51 23.96
C GLU A 515 9.05 44.79 23.57
N PRO A 516 8.08 45.48 22.91
CA PRO A 516 6.88 44.85 22.39
C PRO A 516 7.18 44.02 21.13
N ASP A 517 6.41 42.95 20.92
CA ASP A 517 6.45 42.16 19.70
C ASP A 517 5.50 42.71 18.64
N GLU A 518 5.77 42.39 17.37
CA GLU A 518 4.97 42.86 16.24
C GLU A 518 3.64 42.09 16.14
N LYS A 519 3.62 40.85 16.61
CA LYS A 519 2.42 40.02 16.75
C LYS A 519 2.57 38.98 17.86
N GLY A 520 1.45 38.39 18.25
CA GLY A 520 1.45 37.14 19.02
C GLY A 520 2.12 35.99 18.25
N GLY A 521 2.60 34.98 18.97
CA GLY A 521 3.09 33.75 18.35
C GLY A 521 1.97 32.94 17.71
N ASP A 522 2.27 32.28 16.60
CA ASP A 522 1.36 31.33 15.95
C ASP A 522 1.19 30.07 16.80
N GLY A 523 0.00 29.48 16.75
CA GLY A 523 -0.26 28.15 17.28
C GLY A 523 0.49 27.07 16.51
N PHE A 524 0.73 25.96 17.19
CA PHE A 524 1.29 24.76 16.58
C PHE A 524 0.15 23.88 16.06
N GLY A 525 0.39 23.17 14.97
CA GLY A 525 -0.53 22.17 14.44
C GLY A 525 -0.41 20.83 15.15
N PRO A 526 -1.06 19.79 14.59
CA PRO A 526 -0.95 18.42 15.06
C PRO A 526 0.50 18.01 15.34
N PHE A 527 0.74 17.27 16.42
CA PHE A 527 2.06 16.79 16.84
C PHE A 527 3.09 17.91 17.06
N ASN A 528 2.61 19.10 17.45
CA ASN A 528 3.43 20.31 17.61
C ASN A 528 4.19 20.72 16.33
N GLN A 529 3.58 20.55 15.16
CA GLN A 529 4.12 21.10 13.93
C GLN A 529 4.11 22.66 13.99
N PRO A 530 5.26 23.34 13.81
CA PRO A 530 5.30 24.79 13.91
C PRO A 530 4.54 25.51 12.79
N GLY A 531 3.82 26.58 13.13
CA GLY A 531 3.31 27.56 12.15
C GLY A 531 2.15 27.08 11.28
N VAL A 532 1.40 26.07 11.72
CA VAL A 532 0.21 25.54 11.03
C VAL A 532 -1.06 25.58 11.89
N GLY A 533 -0.94 25.98 13.17
CA GLY A 533 -2.11 26.31 14.01
C GLY A 533 -2.61 27.74 13.73
N GLY A 534 -3.53 28.23 14.58
CA GLY A 534 -4.08 29.58 14.42
C GLY A 534 -3.00 30.67 14.44
N ARG A 535 -3.11 31.67 13.57
CA ARG A 535 -2.10 32.74 13.46
C ARG A 535 -2.20 33.71 14.63
N GLY A 536 -1.06 34.25 15.04
CA GLY A 536 -1.01 35.27 16.08
C GLY A 536 -1.55 36.62 15.59
N GLY A 537 -2.29 37.31 16.46
CA GLY A 537 -2.86 38.63 16.19
C GLY A 537 -1.81 39.74 16.22
N GLU A 538 -2.01 40.77 15.40
CA GLU A 538 -1.07 41.88 15.26
C GLU A 538 -1.10 42.81 16.48
N SER A 539 0.07 43.25 16.94
CA SER A 539 0.16 44.25 18.01
C SER A 539 -0.28 45.63 17.51
N GLY A 540 -1.01 46.37 18.34
CA GLY A 540 -1.50 47.71 18.03
C GLY A 540 -0.71 48.79 18.74
N TYR A 541 -0.23 49.80 18.01
CA TYR A 541 0.44 50.98 18.59
C TYR A 541 -0.30 52.29 18.28
N GLY A 542 -0.44 53.15 19.29
CA GLY A 542 -1.02 54.49 19.13
C GLY A 542 -0.92 55.33 20.40
N ASN A 543 -0.95 56.66 20.27
CA ASN A 543 -0.87 57.60 21.39
C ASN A 543 -2.20 58.32 21.68
N THR A 544 -3.32 57.69 21.32
CA THR A 544 -4.66 58.29 21.39
C THR A 544 -5.25 58.27 22.81
N THR A 545 -6.05 59.29 23.11
CA THR A 545 -6.87 59.42 24.33
C THR A 545 -8.32 59.66 23.86
N PRO A 546 -9.35 58.94 24.36
CA PRO A 546 -9.35 58.01 25.51
C PRO A 546 -8.59 56.70 25.23
N GLY A 547 -8.22 55.98 26.29
CA GLY A 547 -7.39 54.77 26.16
C GLY A 547 -8.02 53.65 25.31
N ASP A 548 -9.36 53.57 25.26
CA ASP A 548 -10.18 52.52 24.60
C ASP A 548 -10.00 52.45 23.07
N THR A 549 -9.16 53.32 22.51
CA THR A 549 -8.86 53.40 21.07
C THR A 549 -7.54 52.72 20.68
N ARG A 550 -6.87 52.01 21.61
CA ARG A 550 -5.59 51.32 21.40
C ARG A 550 -5.73 49.80 21.54
N ARG A 551 -6.39 49.19 20.57
CA ARG A 551 -6.69 47.75 20.57
C ARG A 551 -5.77 47.00 19.62
N ALA A 552 -5.33 45.82 20.02
CA ALA A 552 -4.55 44.92 19.18
C ALA A 552 -5.48 43.92 18.45
N GLY A 553 -4.94 43.19 17.47
CA GLY A 553 -5.65 42.07 16.86
C GLY A 553 -5.72 40.85 17.79
N GLY A 554 -6.84 40.14 17.77
CA GLY A 554 -6.98 38.85 18.42
C GLY A 554 -6.24 37.73 17.68
N GLY A 555 -5.85 36.66 18.37
CA GLY A 555 -5.28 35.48 17.73
C GLY A 555 -6.34 34.62 17.03
N GLY A 556 -6.00 34.01 15.90
CA GLY A 556 -6.88 33.11 15.16
C GLY A 556 -7.04 31.74 15.81
N GLY A 557 -8.17 31.08 15.55
CA GLY A 557 -8.45 29.74 16.07
C GLY A 557 -7.68 28.64 15.33
N GLY A 558 -7.44 27.52 16.02
CA GLY A 558 -6.93 26.31 15.37
C GLY A 558 -7.94 25.72 14.38
N ARG A 559 -7.46 25.00 13.37
CA ARG A 559 -8.25 24.20 12.43
C ARG A 559 -7.75 22.75 12.40
N THR A 560 -8.69 21.80 12.29
CA THR A 560 -8.41 20.36 12.08
C THR A 560 -9.17 19.84 10.86
N THR A 561 -10.42 20.29 10.67
CA THR A 561 -11.27 19.97 9.53
C THR A 561 -11.75 21.26 8.85
N ASP A 562 -12.37 21.14 7.69
CA ASP A 562 -13.13 22.24 7.09
C ASP A 562 -14.33 22.63 7.97
N ASP A 563 -14.81 23.86 7.76
CA ASP A 563 -15.96 24.40 8.45
C ASP A 563 -17.25 23.67 8.05
N PHE A 564 -18.13 23.40 9.02
CA PHE A 564 -19.39 22.73 8.80
C PHE A 564 -20.46 23.72 8.27
N GLY A 565 -21.18 23.31 7.22
CA GLY A 565 -22.32 24.04 6.68
C GLY A 565 -23.66 23.77 7.39
N GLY A 566 -24.74 24.42 6.93
CA GLY A 566 -26.11 24.15 7.37
C GLY A 566 -26.39 24.47 8.85
N THR A 567 -27.26 23.68 9.50
CA THR A 567 -27.64 23.88 10.91
C THR A 567 -26.46 23.64 11.87
N GLN A 568 -25.53 22.75 11.51
CA GLN A 568 -24.33 22.49 12.31
C GLN A 568 -23.37 23.66 12.32
N GLY A 569 -23.22 24.40 11.22
CA GLY A 569 -22.37 25.61 11.16
C GLY A 569 -22.74 26.73 12.14
N ASN A 570 -23.94 26.68 12.73
CA ASN A 570 -24.36 27.59 13.79
C ASN A 570 -24.03 27.07 15.21
N THR A 571 -23.44 25.88 15.32
CA THR A 571 -23.02 25.28 16.59
C THR A 571 -21.65 25.84 16.98
N GLN A 572 -21.46 26.14 18.26
CA GLN A 572 -20.21 26.73 18.71
C GLN A 572 -19.05 25.72 18.65
N GLY A 573 -17.88 26.18 18.19
CA GLY A 573 -16.67 25.37 18.11
C GLY A 573 -16.65 24.36 16.97
N VAL A 574 -17.57 24.43 16.00
CA VAL A 574 -17.49 23.60 14.79
C VAL A 574 -16.72 24.26 13.64
N ASN A 575 -16.73 25.60 13.58
CA ASN A 575 -16.07 26.36 12.53
C ASN A 575 -14.86 27.11 13.10
N ALA A 576 -13.71 26.93 12.47
CA ALA A 576 -12.53 27.71 12.81
C ALA A 576 -12.76 29.16 12.38
N ARG A 577 -12.26 30.13 13.16
CA ARG A 577 -12.44 31.54 12.84
C ARG A 577 -11.14 32.33 13.02
N PRO A 578 -10.91 33.34 12.18
CA PRO A 578 -9.87 34.32 12.44
C PRO A 578 -10.16 35.08 13.74
N GLY A 579 -9.12 35.68 14.31
CA GLY A 579 -9.24 36.64 15.39
C GLY A 579 -9.88 37.93 14.89
N ASN A 580 -10.52 38.67 15.78
CA ASN A 580 -11.09 39.96 15.43
C ASN A 580 -10.00 41.03 15.37
N ASP A 581 -10.15 41.94 14.42
CA ASP A 581 -9.38 43.17 14.36
C ASP A 581 -9.59 44.03 15.62
N GLY A 582 -8.62 44.92 15.88
CA GLY A 582 -8.67 45.89 16.97
C GLY A 582 -9.64 47.07 16.74
N THR A 583 -10.79 46.89 16.08
CA THR A 583 -11.72 48.00 15.78
C THR A 583 -12.43 48.55 17.01
N THR A 584 -13.18 49.66 16.88
CA THR A 584 -14.22 50.07 17.84
C THR A 584 -15.55 50.12 17.10
N ILE A 585 -16.45 49.16 17.31
CA ILE A 585 -17.88 49.43 17.11
C ILE A 585 -18.45 49.82 18.48
N ALA A 586 -18.22 51.08 18.87
CA ALA A 586 -19.06 51.67 19.90
C ALA A 586 -20.50 51.69 19.35
N ALA A 587 -21.43 51.09 20.08
CA ALA A 587 -22.86 51.25 19.83
C ALA A 587 -23.21 52.75 19.96
N GLY A 588 -23.19 53.45 18.82
CA GLY A 588 -23.53 54.87 18.71
C GLY A 588 -22.33 55.83 18.68
N GLY A 589 -21.71 55.99 17.50
CA GLY A 589 -21.06 57.24 17.09
C GLY A 589 -19.53 57.25 17.03
N GLY A 590 -19.00 57.07 15.82
CA GLY A 590 -17.63 57.43 15.42
C GLY A 590 -16.58 56.31 15.56
N ALA A 591 -16.15 55.73 14.44
CA ALA A 591 -15.00 54.83 14.39
C ALA A 591 -13.74 55.61 14.77
N ASN A 592 -13.17 55.35 15.97
CA ASN A 592 -11.87 55.90 16.34
C ASN A 592 -10.78 54.87 16.01
N THR A 593 -10.15 55.08 14.86
CA THR A 593 -9.06 54.33 14.22
C THR A 593 -7.68 54.67 14.84
N GLY A 594 -7.57 54.57 16.16
CA GLY A 594 -6.45 55.18 16.90
C GLY A 594 -5.13 54.42 16.93
N ALA A 595 -5.15 53.11 16.62
CA ALA A 595 -3.98 52.25 16.63
C ALA A 595 -3.65 51.78 15.20
N LEU A 596 -2.36 51.81 14.90
CA LEU A 596 -1.77 51.22 13.71
C LEU A 596 -1.23 49.84 14.07
N GLY A 597 -1.36 48.88 13.15
CA GLY A 597 -0.77 47.57 13.27
C GLY A 597 0.76 47.63 13.15
N ALA A 598 1.47 46.91 14.01
CA ALA A 598 2.93 46.90 14.07
C ALA A 598 3.61 46.29 12.80
N ILE A 599 2.90 45.46 12.04
CA ILE A 599 3.35 44.82 10.80
C ILE A 599 2.81 45.59 9.58
N THR A 600 1.50 45.80 9.55
CA THR A 600 0.76 46.33 8.40
C THR A 600 0.78 47.85 8.33
N GLY A 601 1.07 48.53 9.45
CA GLY A 601 0.94 49.98 9.58
C GLY A 601 -0.49 50.49 9.35
N SER A 602 -1.47 49.59 9.33
CA SER A 602 -2.86 49.88 8.98
C SER A 602 -3.69 50.08 10.24
N SER A 603 -4.77 50.86 10.15
CA SER A 603 -5.80 50.90 11.21
C SER A 603 -7.09 50.27 10.69
N PRO A 604 -7.69 49.33 11.43
CA PRO A 604 -7.23 48.73 12.70
C PRO A 604 -6.03 47.77 12.53
N PRO A 605 -5.31 47.40 13.63
CA PRO A 605 -4.43 46.23 13.64
C PRO A 605 -5.22 44.94 13.36
N GLN A 606 -4.64 44.05 12.56
CA GLN A 606 -5.31 42.86 12.05
C GLN A 606 -5.35 41.71 13.06
N GLY A 607 -6.50 41.05 13.15
CA GLY A 607 -6.60 39.74 13.78
C GLY A 607 -5.77 38.69 13.03
N GLY A 608 -5.35 37.64 13.75
CA GLY A 608 -4.66 36.51 13.13
C GLY A 608 -5.65 35.62 12.38
N ASP A 609 -5.26 35.14 11.20
CA ASP A 609 -6.01 34.12 10.46
C ASP A 609 -6.16 32.82 11.27
N ASP A 610 -7.22 32.07 10.97
CA ASP A 610 -7.39 30.70 11.43
C ASP A 610 -6.30 29.75 10.88
N GLY A 611 -6.20 28.57 11.49
CA GLY A 611 -5.25 27.54 11.04
C GLY A 611 -5.49 27.10 9.59
N ASP A 612 -4.42 26.64 8.95
CA ASP A 612 -4.47 26.13 7.58
C ASP A 612 -5.32 24.84 7.53
N SER A 613 -6.05 24.62 6.44
CA SER A 613 -6.74 23.33 6.24
C SER A 613 -5.71 22.25 5.89
N VAL A 614 -5.93 21.05 6.43
CA VAL A 614 -5.11 19.85 6.16
C VAL A 614 -5.70 18.98 5.04
N LEU A 615 -6.85 19.38 4.50
CA LEU A 615 -7.60 18.73 3.42
C LEU A 615 -7.14 19.28 2.05
N GLN A 616 -7.14 18.44 1.02
CA GLN A 616 -6.51 18.71 -0.29
C GLN A 616 -7.51 19.07 -1.39
N ASN A 617 -8.76 18.59 -1.32
CA ASN A 617 -9.74 18.71 -2.42
C ASN A 617 -10.98 19.58 -2.08
N GLY A 618 -11.22 19.90 -0.81
CA GLY A 618 -12.35 20.73 -0.34
C GLY A 618 -13.73 20.05 -0.47
N ILE A 619 -13.77 18.74 -0.68
CA ILE A 619 -14.99 17.96 -0.77
C ILE A 619 -15.37 17.52 0.65
N VAL A 620 -16.44 18.09 1.19
CA VAL A 620 -16.82 17.83 2.60
C VAL A 620 -17.28 16.40 2.87
N SER A 621 -17.62 15.64 1.83
CA SER A 621 -18.10 14.28 2.00
C SER A 621 -16.98 13.32 2.40
N ASP A 622 -15.74 13.47 1.96
CA ASP A 622 -14.61 12.57 2.24
C ASP A 622 -13.71 13.05 3.39
N ASN A 623 -14.16 14.00 4.20
CA ASN A 623 -13.44 14.52 5.38
C ASN A 623 -13.41 13.53 6.57
N PHE A 624 -12.88 12.32 6.37
CA PHE A 624 -12.74 11.28 7.38
C PHE A 624 -11.53 10.37 7.08
N TRP A 625 -11.20 9.47 8.00
CA TRP A 625 -10.14 8.47 7.82
C TRP A 625 -10.74 7.08 7.56
N GLY A 626 -10.14 6.31 6.67
CA GLY A 626 -10.58 4.95 6.34
C GLY A 626 -11.64 4.91 5.24
N LEU A 627 -12.55 3.94 5.32
CA LEU A 627 -13.56 3.69 4.30
C LEU A 627 -14.97 3.86 4.88
N ARG A 628 -15.94 4.23 4.05
CA ARG A 628 -17.37 4.20 4.39
C ARG A 628 -18.21 3.93 3.15
N ARG A 629 -19.48 3.55 3.32
CA ARG A 629 -20.46 3.55 2.22
C ARG A 629 -20.85 4.98 1.82
N GLY A 630 -20.82 5.25 0.52
CA GLY A 630 -21.18 6.51 -0.12
C GLY A 630 -22.69 6.68 -0.29
N GLY A 631 -23.13 7.94 -0.38
CA GLY A 631 -24.53 8.31 -0.60
C GLY A 631 -25.41 8.30 0.65
N ALA A 632 -26.67 8.75 0.49
CA ALA A 632 -27.69 8.53 1.51
C ALA A 632 -28.04 7.04 1.50
N LEU A 633 -27.53 6.28 2.47
CA LEU A 633 -27.90 4.88 2.81
C LEU A 633 -28.59 4.12 1.66
N GLY A 634 -27.82 3.55 0.73
CA GLY A 634 -28.40 2.59 -0.24
C GLY A 634 -27.75 2.43 -1.62
N THR A 635 -26.73 3.20 -2.02
CA THR A 635 -26.15 3.08 -3.38
C THR A 635 -24.94 2.15 -3.50
N GLY A 636 -24.48 1.51 -2.43
CA GLY A 636 -23.42 0.48 -2.48
C GLY A 636 -21.99 0.98 -2.76
N ASP A 637 -21.80 2.20 -3.27
CA ASP A 637 -20.47 2.76 -3.51
C ASP A 637 -19.64 2.84 -2.20
N VAL A 638 -18.36 2.49 -2.23
CA VAL A 638 -17.43 2.71 -1.10
C VAL A 638 -16.66 4.00 -1.36
N THR A 639 -16.66 4.92 -0.39
CA THR A 639 -15.88 6.17 -0.42
C THR A 639 -14.64 6.03 0.46
N ILE A 640 -13.48 6.37 -0.08
CA ILE A 640 -12.24 6.52 0.67
C ILE A 640 -12.21 7.90 1.32
N GLY A 641 -11.84 7.97 2.59
CA GLY A 641 -11.59 9.23 3.28
C GLY A 641 -10.29 9.89 2.84
N GLU A 642 -10.28 11.22 2.80
CA GLU A 642 -9.12 12.02 2.39
C GLU A 642 -7.97 11.97 3.43
N PHE A 643 -8.28 11.69 4.70
CA PHE A 643 -7.25 11.53 5.72
C PHE A 643 -6.57 10.17 5.58
N SER A 644 -5.27 10.19 5.32
CA SER A 644 -4.43 8.99 5.37
C SER A 644 -4.18 8.47 6.79
N THR A 645 -4.28 9.36 7.79
CA THR A 645 -4.17 9.01 9.22
C THR A 645 -5.08 9.93 10.06
N PRO A 646 -5.61 9.45 11.20
CA PRO A 646 -6.31 10.31 12.15
C PRO A 646 -5.39 11.41 12.71
N LEU A 647 -5.92 12.61 12.92
CA LEU A 647 -5.13 13.75 13.40
C LEU A 647 -5.64 14.31 14.74
N PRO A 648 -4.75 14.71 15.67
CA PRO A 648 -5.13 15.53 16.81
C PRO A 648 -5.44 16.97 16.37
N GLY A 649 -5.96 17.79 17.27
CA GLY A 649 -6.28 19.19 17.01
C GLY A 649 -5.06 20.11 16.97
N SER A 650 -5.22 21.30 16.39
CA SER A 650 -4.21 22.36 16.38
C SER A 650 -4.45 23.40 17.49
N GLY A 651 -3.38 24.03 17.94
CA GLY A 651 -3.44 25.10 18.93
C GLY A 651 -3.89 26.44 18.32
N GLY A 652 -4.52 27.28 19.14
CA GLY A 652 -4.90 28.63 18.75
C GLY A 652 -3.72 29.61 18.77
N GLY A 653 -3.81 30.70 18.02
CA GLY A 653 -2.82 31.77 18.00
C GLY A 653 -2.88 32.67 19.23
N ALA A 654 -1.76 33.30 19.60
CA ALA A 654 -1.75 34.31 20.66
C ALA A 654 -2.29 35.66 20.15
N GLY A 655 -2.81 36.51 21.03
CA GLY A 655 -3.22 37.87 20.67
C GLY A 655 -2.02 38.81 20.46
N GLY A 656 -2.28 40.01 19.94
CA GLY A 656 -1.29 41.09 19.86
C GLY A 656 -1.23 41.98 21.10
N ASP A 657 -0.09 42.63 21.31
CA ASP A 657 0.12 43.57 22.42
C ASP A 657 -0.49 44.95 22.13
N SER A 658 -0.95 45.65 23.16
CA SER A 658 -1.40 47.06 23.04
C SER A 658 -0.31 48.01 23.54
N ILE A 659 0.13 48.93 22.67
CA ILE A 659 1.32 49.76 22.85
C ILE A 659 0.97 51.25 22.86
N LYS A 660 1.35 52.00 23.92
CA LYS A 660 1.19 53.47 23.98
C LYS A 660 2.38 54.21 23.38
N ASP A 661 2.48 54.20 22.06
CA ASP A 661 3.49 54.98 21.36
C ASP A 661 2.97 55.42 19.98
N THR A 662 3.51 56.51 19.45
CA THR A 662 3.19 56.96 18.08
C THR A 662 4.00 56.22 17.02
N ASN A 663 5.07 55.51 17.42
CA ASN A 663 5.95 54.76 16.53
C ASN A 663 6.16 53.33 17.03
N TYR A 664 6.46 52.43 16.11
CA TYR A 664 6.87 51.06 16.41
C TYR A 664 8.33 50.81 15.96
N PRO A 665 9.18 50.13 16.76
CA PRO A 665 8.91 49.68 18.13
C PRO A 665 8.88 50.86 19.11
N GLY A 666 7.91 50.84 20.03
CA GLY A 666 7.71 51.87 21.05
C GLY A 666 8.47 51.60 22.35
N SER A 667 8.53 52.59 23.24
CA SER A 667 9.12 52.41 24.57
C SER A 667 8.24 51.52 25.45
N PHE A 668 8.72 50.32 25.82
CA PHE A 668 7.91 49.44 26.65
C PHE A 668 7.96 49.83 28.13
N THR A 669 6.84 50.27 28.68
CA THR A 669 6.70 50.44 30.13
C THR A 669 5.36 49.90 30.58
N GLN A 670 5.35 49.30 31.76
CA GLN A 670 4.16 48.75 32.39
C GLN A 670 3.06 49.79 32.62
N ALA A 671 3.36 51.09 32.65
CA ALA A 671 2.34 52.13 32.74
C ALA A 671 1.63 52.43 31.41
N LYS A 672 2.18 51.95 30.28
CA LYS A 672 1.78 52.33 28.92
C LYS A 672 1.20 51.17 28.12
N ASN A 673 1.72 49.96 28.30
CA ASN A 673 1.41 48.82 27.43
C ASN A 673 0.70 47.70 28.17
N MET A 674 -0.01 46.88 27.41
CA MET A 674 -0.78 45.73 27.89
C MET A 674 -0.39 44.49 27.09
N ARG A 675 -0.21 43.37 27.80
CA ARG A 675 0.23 42.11 27.19
C ARG A 675 -0.95 41.25 26.73
N ALA A 676 -0.76 40.59 25.59
CA ALA A 676 -1.72 39.67 25.02
C ALA A 676 -1.84 38.36 25.80
N ALA A 677 -2.92 37.61 25.54
CA ALA A 677 -3.06 36.24 26.03
C ALA A 677 -2.32 35.22 25.15
N SER A 678 -1.89 34.12 25.79
CA SER A 678 -1.30 32.97 25.11
C SER A 678 -2.39 32.14 24.44
N GLY A 679 -2.11 31.50 23.31
CA GLY A 679 -3.05 30.60 22.62
C GLY A 679 -3.41 29.37 23.43
N ALA A 680 -4.60 28.82 23.17
CA ALA A 680 -5.08 27.57 23.77
C ALA A 680 -4.56 26.32 23.05
N GLY A 681 -4.57 25.17 23.73
CA GLY A 681 -4.09 23.90 23.18
C GLY A 681 -5.14 23.22 22.30
N GLY A 682 -4.68 22.48 21.29
CA GLY A 682 -5.53 21.60 20.48
C GLY A 682 -6.01 20.37 21.25
N GLY A 683 -7.17 19.85 20.88
CA GLY A 683 -7.73 18.60 21.40
C GLY A 683 -6.91 17.38 20.98
N GLY A 684 -7.05 16.28 21.70
CA GLY A 684 -6.29 15.06 21.43
C GLY A 684 -6.85 14.20 20.31
N LEU A 685 -6.00 13.31 19.79
CA LEU A 685 -6.41 12.12 19.06
C LEU A 685 -6.68 11.01 20.08
N MET A 686 -7.89 10.46 20.06
CA MET A 686 -8.28 9.32 20.89
C MET A 686 -8.88 8.21 20.03
N ARG A 687 -8.30 7.01 20.16
CA ARG A 687 -8.80 5.78 19.57
C ARG A 687 -9.13 4.78 20.67
N ILE A 688 -10.35 4.21 20.63
CA ILE A 688 -10.77 3.16 21.56
C ILE A 688 -11.32 1.99 20.74
N SER A 689 -10.64 0.86 20.86
CA SER A 689 -10.91 -0.36 20.09
C SER A 689 -11.24 -1.51 21.03
N CYS A 690 -12.33 -2.22 20.77
CA CYS A 690 -12.71 -3.39 21.57
C CYS A 690 -13.24 -4.56 20.74
N LEU A 691 -13.08 -5.77 21.28
CA LEU A 691 -13.60 -6.99 20.65
C LEU A 691 -15.03 -7.31 21.06
N GLY A 692 -15.39 -6.98 22.30
CA GLY A 692 -16.75 -7.10 22.80
C GLY A 692 -17.62 -5.91 22.40
N LEU A 693 -18.63 -5.68 23.24
CA LEU A 693 -19.59 -4.58 23.08
C LEU A 693 -19.01 -3.25 23.57
N PHE A 694 -19.26 -2.18 22.81
CA PHE A 694 -19.04 -0.82 23.25
C PHE A 694 -20.35 -0.20 23.76
N PHE A 695 -20.49 -0.06 25.07
CA PHE A 695 -21.67 0.50 25.72
C PHE A 695 -21.42 1.92 26.22
N VAL A 696 -22.34 2.84 25.90
CA VAL A 696 -22.37 4.19 26.48
C VAL A 696 -23.71 4.41 27.18
N GLY A 697 -23.66 4.70 28.49
CA GLY A 697 -24.86 4.98 29.29
C GLY A 697 -25.29 6.45 29.26
N THR A 698 -26.43 6.76 29.87
CA THR A 698 -27.10 8.09 29.81
C THR A 698 -26.30 9.27 30.31
N SER A 699 -25.26 9.02 31.11
CA SER A 699 -24.34 10.02 31.66
C SER A 699 -22.93 9.91 31.06
N GLY A 700 -22.75 9.00 30.10
CA GLY A 700 -21.49 8.77 29.39
C GLY A 700 -21.13 9.95 28.51
N LEU A 701 -19.87 10.37 28.56
CA LEU A 701 -19.30 11.40 27.70
C LEU A 701 -17.86 11.04 27.31
N ILE A 702 -17.55 11.12 26.02
CA ILE A 702 -16.18 11.06 25.51
C ILE A 702 -15.84 12.40 24.83
N ASP A 703 -14.85 13.13 25.36
CA ASP A 703 -14.55 14.52 25.00
C ASP A 703 -13.08 14.71 24.55
N VAL A 704 -12.90 15.07 23.28
CA VAL A 704 -11.60 15.43 22.65
C VAL A 704 -11.57 16.90 22.20
N SER A 705 -12.33 17.76 22.88
CA SER A 705 -12.44 19.18 22.54
C SER A 705 -11.12 19.96 22.65
N GLY A 706 -11.02 21.03 21.86
CA GLY A 706 -9.96 22.02 21.98
C GLY A 706 -10.08 22.90 23.23
N GLY A 707 -8.95 23.48 23.64
CA GLY A 707 -8.89 24.39 24.79
C GLY A 707 -9.45 25.78 24.48
N ILE A 708 -9.98 26.44 25.50
CA ILE A 708 -10.55 27.79 25.42
C ILE A 708 -9.42 28.84 25.47
N GLY A 709 -9.50 29.83 24.60
CA GLY A 709 -8.60 30.98 24.53
C GLY A 709 -8.67 31.89 25.77
N GLY A 710 -7.56 32.55 26.07
CA GLY A 710 -7.39 33.42 27.22
C GLY A 710 -7.67 34.87 26.87
N ARG A 711 -8.08 35.64 27.87
CA ARG A 711 -8.33 37.07 27.76
C ARG A 711 -7.02 37.88 27.83
N GLY A 712 -6.85 38.85 26.93
CA GLY A 712 -5.78 39.84 27.00
C GLY A 712 -5.93 40.79 28.20
N GLU A 713 -4.82 41.43 28.62
CA GLU A 713 -4.80 42.34 29.78
C GLU A 713 -5.75 43.54 29.60
N ARG A 714 -6.47 43.90 30.67
CA ARG A 714 -7.30 45.12 30.78
C ARG A 714 -7.04 45.87 32.08
N ARG A 715 -7.18 47.21 32.08
CA ARG A 715 -7.11 48.03 33.31
C ARG A 715 -8.43 48.72 33.61
N ALA A 716 -9.11 48.27 34.66
CA ALA A 716 -10.32 48.92 35.17
C ALA A 716 -9.98 50.08 36.12
N GLY A 717 -10.64 51.23 35.95
CA GLY A 717 -10.64 52.33 36.93
C GLY A 717 -9.65 53.49 36.72
N PHE A 718 -8.90 53.49 35.61
CA PHE A 718 -8.08 54.64 35.19
C PHE A 718 -8.36 54.96 33.73
N ASP A 719 -8.38 56.25 33.35
CA ASP A 719 -8.61 56.78 31.99
C ASP A 719 -7.51 56.40 30.96
N SER A 720 -6.92 55.20 31.09
CA SER A 720 -5.78 54.67 30.35
C SER A 720 -6.09 53.33 29.66
N GLY A 721 -7.34 53.14 29.24
CA GLY A 721 -7.95 51.89 28.72
C GLY A 721 -7.48 51.30 27.39
N GLY A 722 -6.23 50.88 27.23
CA GLY A 722 -5.93 49.91 26.16
C GLY A 722 -6.65 48.56 26.36
N VAL A 723 -6.78 47.74 25.31
CA VAL A 723 -7.15 46.32 25.40
C VAL A 723 -6.20 45.50 24.52
N ALA A 724 -5.46 44.58 25.15
CA ALA A 724 -4.62 43.63 24.43
C ALA A 724 -5.47 42.54 23.77
N GLY A 725 -4.94 41.92 22.72
CA GLY A 725 -5.66 40.89 21.96
C GLY A 725 -5.97 39.66 22.81
N GLY A 726 -7.20 39.17 22.70
CA GLY A 726 -7.58 37.83 23.14
C GLY A 726 -6.92 36.77 22.27
N SER A 727 -6.66 35.59 22.83
CA SER A 727 -6.05 34.50 22.07
C SER A 727 -7.08 33.58 21.43
N GLY A 728 -6.70 32.89 20.35
CA GLY A 728 -7.56 31.92 19.68
C GLY A 728 -7.76 30.64 20.51
N GLY A 729 -8.92 30.01 20.32
CA GLY A 729 -9.20 28.67 20.82
C GLY A 729 -8.47 27.60 20.01
N GLY A 730 -8.13 26.47 20.62
CA GLY A 730 -7.59 25.32 19.91
C GLY A 730 -8.72 24.55 19.19
N SER A 731 -8.43 23.89 18.08
CA SER A 731 -9.40 22.98 17.45
C SER A 731 -9.47 21.64 18.20
N ALA A 732 -10.55 20.89 17.98
CA ALA A 732 -10.65 19.51 18.47
C ALA A 732 -9.86 18.53 17.60
N GLY A 733 -9.53 17.36 18.15
CA GLY A 733 -8.90 16.27 17.41
C GLY A 733 -9.89 15.18 16.99
N PHE A 734 -9.36 14.07 16.50
CA PHE A 734 -10.14 12.89 16.11
C PHE A 734 -10.56 12.05 17.32
N LEU A 735 -11.80 11.58 17.28
CA LEU A 735 -12.32 10.51 18.12
C LEU A 735 -12.71 9.33 17.22
N VAL A 736 -11.97 8.23 17.32
CA VAL A 736 -12.21 6.99 16.57
C VAL A 736 -12.62 5.89 17.54
N LEU A 737 -13.82 5.35 17.36
CA LEU A 737 -14.33 4.26 18.17
C LEU A 737 -14.56 3.05 17.28
N GLU A 738 -14.02 1.90 17.66
CA GLU A 738 -14.13 0.65 16.90
C GLU A 738 -14.54 -0.50 17.82
N ALA A 739 -15.52 -1.29 17.41
CA ALA A 739 -16.06 -2.38 18.23
C ALA A 739 -16.46 -3.59 17.39
N SER A 740 -15.86 -4.76 17.66
CA SER A 740 -16.25 -6.02 16.99
C SER A 740 -17.63 -6.53 17.40
N GLY A 741 -17.98 -6.44 18.69
CA GLY A 741 -19.30 -6.80 19.20
C GLY A 741 -20.38 -5.73 18.99
N GLY A 742 -20.07 -4.64 18.27
CA GLY A 742 -20.99 -3.53 17.99
C GLY A 742 -21.10 -2.48 19.09
N PHE A 743 -22.00 -1.50 18.89
CA PHE A 743 -22.28 -0.43 19.86
C PHE A 743 -23.68 -0.54 20.47
N ASP A 744 -23.77 -0.34 21.78
CA ASP A 744 -25.04 -0.16 22.49
C ASP A 744 -25.16 1.27 23.03
N LEU A 745 -26.03 2.04 22.37
CA LEU A 745 -26.34 3.43 22.71
C LEU A 745 -27.79 3.58 23.22
N ARG A 746 -28.43 2.50 23.68
CA ARG A 746 -29.82 2.52 24.15
C ARG A 746 -30.03 3.39 25.38
N GLY A 747 -31.21 4.00 25.45
CA GLY A 747 -31.65 4.77 26.61
C GLY A 747 -31.09 6.19 26.70
N ASN A 748 -30.22 6.60 25.77
CA ASN A 748 -29.52 7.88 25.79
C ASN A 748 -30.33 9.10 25.30
N GLY A 749 -31.49 8.91 24.65
CA GLY A 749 -32.30 10.03 24.14
C GLY A 749 -31.50 10.91 23.16
N ALA A 750 -31.65 12.24 23.25
CA ALA A 750 -30.87 13.22 22.47
C ALA A 750 -29.65 13.76 23.24
N ASN A 751 -29.06 12.96 24.14
CA ASN A 751 -27.87 13.36 24.88
C ASN A 751 -26.64 13.33 23.97
N THR A 752 -25.79 14.36 24.07
CA THR A 752 -24.47 14.36 23.44
C THR A 752 -23.53 13.41 24.20
N LEU A 753 -23.18 12.30 23.58
CA LEU A 753 -22.28 11.27 24.10
C LEU A 753 -20.83 11.49 23.65
N PHE A 754 -20.65 12.06 22.46
CA PHE A 754 -19.35 12.26 21.82
C PHE A 754 -19.12 13.74 21.51
N ARG A 755 -17.93 14.25 21.82
CA ARG A 755 -17.65 15.68 21.65
C ARG A 755 -16.25 15.90 21.10
N ALA A 756 -16.18 16.55 19.94
CA ALA A 756 -14.97 16.99 19.27
C ALA A 756 -15.16 18.41 18.74
N VAL A 757 -15.44 19.36 19.64
CA VAL A 757 -15.60 20.78 19.30
C VAL A 757 -14.35 21.58 19.65
N GLY A 758 -14.00 22.54 18.82
CA GLY A 758 -12.97 23.52 19.12
C GLY A 758 -13.33 24.39 20.33
N GLY A 759 -12.30 24.93 20.95
CA GLY A 759 -12.45 25.86 22.05
C GLY A 759 -12.87 27.24 21.58
N LEU A 760 -13.58 27.96 22.46
CA LEU A 760 -13.94 29.35 22.21
C LEU A 760 -12.69 30.24 22.24
N GLY A 761 -12.66 31.28 21.42
CA GLY A 761 -11.62 32.29 21.51
C GLY A 761 -11.73 33.13 22.79
N GLY A 762 -10.61 33.71 23.22
CA GLY A 762 -10.53 34.58 24.38
C GLY A 762 -11.23 35.92 24.16
N GLY A 763 -11.83 36.47 25.22
CA GLY A 763 -12.60 37.71 25.15
C GLY A 763 -11.76 38.98 24.96
N GLY A 764 -12.28 39.93 24.17
CA GLY A 764 -11.75 41.30 23.99
C GLY A 764 -12.45 42.36 24.86
N GLU A 765 -12.56 43.60 24.36
CA GLU A 765 -13.30 44.69 25.04
C GLU A 765 -14.81 44.46 24.92
N ASN A 766 -15.57 44.69 25.99
CA ASN A 766 -17.03 44.47 26.08
C ASN A 766 -17.55 43.02 26.07
N ASN A 767 -16.68 42.00 25.99
CA ASN A 767 -17.14 40.61 26.13
C ASN A 767 -17.32 40.25 27.63
N THR A 768 -18.55 39.86 28.00
CA THR A 768 -18.86 39.25 29.29
C THR A 768 -18.59 37.75 29.15
N PHE A 769 -17.53 37.26 29.81
CA PHE A 769 -17.08 35.86 29.89
C PHE A 769 -17.90 34.79 29.16
N GLY A 770 -17.26 34.08 28.21
CA GLY A 770 -16.91 32.65 28.30
C GLY A 770 -17.95 31.58 28.70
N THR A 771 -19.24 31.91 28.81
CA THR A 771 -20.27 30.95 29.26
C THR A 771 -21.60 31.05 28.50
N THR A 772 -21.83 32.09 27.70
CA THR A 772 -23.08 32.26 26.94
C THR A 772 -22.83 32.60 25.48
N GLY A 773 -22.61 31.58 24.65
CA GLY A 773 -23.46 31.33 23.48
C GLY A 773 -23.45 32.29 22.27
N THR A 774 -22.81 33.46 22.32
CA THR A 774 -22.74 34.36 21.16
C THR A 774 -21.31 34.49 20.67
N ASP A 775 -21.14 34.40 19.35
CA ASP A 775 -19.88 34.68 18.66
C ASP A 775 -19.13 35.84 19.31
N ASN A 776 -17.83 35.65 19.52
CA ASN A 776 -16.90 36.69 19.94
C ASN A 776 -16.97 37.82 18.92
N SER A 777 -17.92 38.74 19.10
CA SER A 777 -18.14 39.95 18.31
C SER A 777 -17.53 41.17 19.02
N GLY A 778 -16.87 40.92 20.16
CA GLY A 778 -16.05 41.91 20.84
C GLY A 778 -14.78 42.18 20.03
N ASP A 779 -14.55 43.44 19.75
CA ASP A 779 -13.31 43.94 19.18
C ASP A 779 -12.07 43.38 19.92
N ALA A 780 -10.99 43.06 19.18
CA ALA A 780 -9.79 42.40 19.69
C ALA A 780 -10.00 41.00 20.34
N GLY A 781 -11.16 40.36 20.13
CA GLY A 781 -11.42 38.99 20.57
C GLY A 781 -10.67 37.95 19.75
N GLY A 782 -10.31 36.83 20.38
CA GLY A 782 -9.72 35.69 19.69
C GLY A 782 -10.75 34.90 18.88
N GLY A 783 -10.27 34.23 17.83
CA GLY A 783 -11.05 33.34 16.99
C GLY A 783 -11.37 32.01 17.67
N ASN A 784 -12.50 31.40 17.31
CA ASN A 784 -12.88 30.07 17.79
C ASN A 784 -12.07 28.99 17.05
N GLY A 785 -11.69 27.92 17.75
CA GLY A 785 -11.16 26.73 17.11
C GLY A 785 -12.25 25.96 16.35
N GLY A 786 -11.86 25.27 15.28
CA GLY A 786 -12.73 24.38 14.51
C GLY A 786 -12.97 23.03 15.18
N ALA A 787 -13.95 22.28 14.66
CA ALA A 787 -14.22 20.92 15.11
C ALA A 787 -13.13 19.93 14.68
N GLY A 788 -13.17 18.75 15.28
CA GLY A 788 -12.46 17.55 14.85
C GLY A 788 -13.39 16.60 14.11
N VAL A 789 -13.05 15.31 14.10
CA VAL A 789 -13.86 14.25 13.46
C VAL A 789 -14.26 13.22 14.52
N ILE A 790 -15.51 12.75 14.45
CA ILE A 790 -16.00 11.64 15.27
C ILE A 790 -16.35 10.50 14.32
N GLN A 791 -15.74 9.33 14.50
CA GLN A 791 -15.97 8.15 13.68
C GLN A 791 -16.36 6.96 14.55
N LEU A 792 -17.43 6.29 14.17
CA LEU A 792 -17.86 5.02 14.73
C LEU A 792 -17.66 3.96 13.64
N HIS A 793 -16.74 3.03 13.87
CA HIS A 793 -16.46 1.99 12.90
C HIS A 793 -17.25 0.72 13.23
N VAL A 794 -18.09 0.28 12.29
CA VAL A 794 -19.07 -0.81 12.50
C VAL A 794 -19.11 -1.78 11.31
N PHE A 795 -19.33 -3.07 11.58
CA PHE A 795 -19.29 -4.17 10.60
C PHE A 795 -20.46 -4.24 9.64
N ASP A 796 -21.59 -3.63 10.02
CA ASP A 796 -22.81 -3.69 9.25
C ASP A 796 -23.46 -2.30 9.30
N ASP A 797 -23.45 -1.63 8.16
CA ASP A 797 -24.13 -0.36 7.96
C ASP A 797 -25.48 -0.56 7.25
N ASP A 798 -25.96 -1.80 7.08
CA ASP A 798 -27.29 -2.08 6.54
C ASP A 798 -28.39 -1.66 7.53
N PRO A 799 -29.14 -0.58 7.24
CA PRO A 799 -30.21 -0.13 8.13
C PRO A 799 -31.44 -1.07 8.13
N ASP A 800 -31.52 -2.04 7.20
CA ASP A 800 -32.66 -2.95 7.03
C ASP A 800 -32.43 -4.34 7.68
N VAL A 801 -31.19 -4.69 8.02
CA VAL A 801 -30.87 -5.92 8.74
C VAL A 801 -30.81 -5.60 10.23
N GLY A 802 -31.81 -6.04 10.99
CA GLY A 802 -31.89 -5.86 12.45
C GLY A 802 -30.83 -6.64 13.25
N GLY A 803 -29.55 -6.52 12.91
CA GLY A 803 -28.41 -7.22 13.50
C GLY A 803 -27.40 -6.26 14.13
N TRP A 804 -27.23 -6.40 15.44
CA TRP A 804 -26.07 -6.12 16.33
C TRP A 804 -25.13 -4.91 16.15
N ALA A 805 -24.82 -4.40 14.96
CA ALA A 805 -23.79 -3.38 14.73
C ALA A 805 -24.08 -2.05 15.44
N LEU A 806 -25.36 -1.67 15.54
CA LEU A 806 -25.86 -0.55 16.34
C LEU A 806 -27.15 -0.99 17.03
N LEU A 807 -27.07 -1.38 18.30
CA LEU A 807 -28.25 -1.79 19.04
C LEU A 807 -29.13 -0.56 19.29
N ASN A 808 -30.16 -0.41 18.45
CA ASN A 808 -31.29 0.50 18.55
C ASN A 808 -31.01 1.99 18.31
N ILE A 809 -30.70 2.35 17.06
CA ILE A 809 -30.91 3.70 16.55
C ILE A 809 -32.17 3.65 15.68
N GLY A 810 -33.35 3.94 16.25
CA GLY A 810 -34.56 4.06 15.44
C GLY A 810 -34.36 5.10 14.34
N THR A 811 -34.31 4.68 13.07
CA THR A 811 -33.98 5.50 11.87
C THR A 811 -32.65 6.28 11.94
N ALA A 812 -31.98 6.46 10.79
CA ALA A 812 -30.74 7.22 10.63
C ALA A 812 -30.73 8.66 11.23
N ALA A 813 -31.89 9.21 11.57
CA ALA A 813 -32.06 10.50 12.21
C ALA A 813 -31.47 10.61 13.64
N ASN A 814 -31.18 9.49 14.32
CA ASN A 814 -30.74 9.52 15.73
C ASN A 814 -29.21 9.52 15.94
N ILE A 815 -28.38 9.01 15.03
CA ILE A 815 -26.91 8.97 15.23
C ILE A 815 -26.28 10.37 15.29
N ASN A 816 -26.78 11.26 14.44
CA ASN A 816 -26.40 12.67 14.40
C ASN A 816 -26.69 13.42 15.70
N SER A 817 -27.55 12.89 16.58
CA SER A 817 -27.88 13.52 17.86
C SER A 817 -26.92 13.14 19.00
N PHE A 818 -26.10 12.10 18.81
CA PHE A 818 -25.19 11.60 19.84
C PHE A 818 -23.82 12.29 19.85
N GLY A 819 -23.47 13.06 18.82
CA GLY A 819 -22.17 13.71 18.72
C GLY A 819 -22.23 15.15 18.27
N VAL A 820 -21.22 15.93 18.67
CA VAL A 820 -20.95 17.26 18.11
C VAL A 820 -19.46 17.36 17.76
N PRO A 821 -19.07 17.46 16.47
CA PRO A 821 -19.93 17.40 15.27
C PRO A 821 -20.59 16.03 15.08
N ASN A 822 -21.47 15.90 14.09
CA ASN A 822 -22.17 14.64 13.83
C ASN A 822 -21.18 13.46 13.63
N PRO A 823 -21.39 12.31 14.29
CA PRO A 823 -20.57 11.13 14.06
C PRO A 823 -20.73 10.59 12.63
N LEU A 824 -19.63 10.14 12.07
CA LEU A 824 -19.58 9.40 10.81
C LEU A 824 -19.53 7.90 11.10
N VAL A 825 -20.20 7.11 10.26
CA VAL A 825 -20.15 5.65 10.31
C VAL A 825 -19.17 5.19 9.24
N CYS A 826 -18.17 4.41 9.64
CA CYS A 826 -17.07 3.93 8.79
C CYS A 826 -16.94 2.41 8.92
N PHE A 827 -16.21 1.79 7.99
CA PHE A 827 -15.84 0.39 8.11
C PHE A 827 -14.67 0.21 9.11
N PRO A 828 -14.69 -0.85 9.92
CA PRO A 828 -13.67 -1.10 10.93
C PRO A 828 -12.36 -1.56 10.32
N THR A 829 -11.27 -1.28 11.04
CA THR A 829 -9.92 -1.66 10.60
C THR A 829 -9.49 -3.06 11.05
N PHE A 830 -10.22 -3.65 12.00
CA PHE A 830 -10.07 -5.03 12.47
C PHE A 830 -11.46 -5.62 12.65
N GLY A 831 -11.58 -6.95 12.87
CA GLY A 831 -12.87 -7.53 13.23
C GLY A 831 -13.08 -9.02 13.15
N ALA A 832 -14.32 -9.44 13.45
CA ALA A 832 -14.80 -10.81 13.28
C ALA A 832 -14.83 -11.28 11.82
N ARG A 833 -14.92 -10.33 10.88
CA ARG A 833 -14.96 -10.61 9.46
C ARG A 833 -13.75 -10.04 8.75
N SER A 834 -13.21 -10.82 7.83
CA SER A 834 -12.17 -10.39 6.91
C SER A 834 -12.43 -10.95 5.52
N ARG A 835 -12.06 -10.22 4.48
CA ARG A 835 -12.39 -10.56 3.09
C ARG A 835 -11.20 -10.37 2.18
N VAL A 836 -11.15 -11.16 1.12
CA VAL A 836 -10.23 -10.93 0.01
C VAL A 836 -10.91 -11.22 -1.31
N VAL A 837 -10.45 -10.59 -2.38
CA VAL A 837 -10.94 -10.83 -3.74
C VAL A 837 -9.76 -11.17 -4.63
N SER A 838 -9.89 -12.23 -5.42
CA SER A 838 -8.89 -12.55 -6.44
C SER A 838 -8.98 -11.55 -7.59
N ARG A 839 -7.90 -11.24 -8.30
CA ARG A 839 -7.97 -10.58 -9.63
C ARG A 839 -8.76 -11.43 -10.62
N ALA A 840 -9.17 -10.81 -11.74
CA ALA A 840 -9.75 -11.50 -12.89
C ALA A 840 -8.78 -12.54 -13.45
N VAL A 841 -9.18 -13.81 -13.42
CA VAL A 841 -8.43 -14.92 -14.00
C VAL A 841 -8.99 -15.20 -15.39
N PRO A 842 -8.21 -14.96 -16.47
CA PRO A 842 -8.70 -15.14 -17.83
C PRO A 842 -8.83 -16.62 -18.18
N LEU A 843 -9.95 -17.03 -18.77
CA LEU A 843 -10.11 -18.42 -19.23
C LEU A 843 -9.38 -18.67 -20.57
N GLY A 844 -8.98 -17.60 -21.24
CA GLY A 844 -8.30 -17.65 -22.53
C GLY A 844 -9.17 -18.29 -23.61
N GLY A 845 -8.57 -19.19 -24.39
CA GLY A 845 -9.19 -19.97 -25.45
C GLY A 845 -10.06 -21.14 -25.01
N ALA A 846 -10.27 -21.36 -23.71
CA ALA A 846 -11.11 -22.47 -23.22
C ALA A 846 -12.55 -22.40 -23.74
N THR A 847 -13.11 -21.20 -23.94
CA THR A 847 -14.47 -21.00 -24.46
C THR A 847 -14.59 -21.13 -25.98
N LEU A 848 -13.46 -21.27 -26.69
CA LEU A 848 -13.37 -21.15 -28.14
C LEU A 848 -13.33 -22.53 -28.82
N ASP A 849 -14.40 -22.89 -29.52
CA ASP A 849 -14.39 -24.01 -30.47
C ASP A 849 -13.93 -23.53 -31.84
N VAL A 850 -12.68 -23.81 -32.19
CA VAL A 850 -12.14 -23.44 -33.50
C VAL A 850 -12.83 -24.15 -34.67
N SER A 851 -13.52 -25.28 -34.44
CA SER A 851 -14.05 -26.16 -35.49
C SER A 851 -15.51 -25.87 -35.89
N SER A 852 -16.25 -25.05 -35.14
CA SER A 852 -17.66 -24.75 -35.41
C SER A 852 -17.89 -23.25 -35.66
N SER A 853 -18.89 -22.94 -36.50
CA SER A 853 -19.28 -21.56 -36.84
C SER A 853 -20.23 -20.94 -35.80
N LEU A 854 -20.39 -21.58 -34.64
CA LEU A 854 -21.21 -21.11 -33.52
C LEU A 854 -20.26 -20.87 -32.34
N PRO A 855 -20.38 -19.75 -31.61
CA PRO A 855 -19.83 -19.71 -30.26
C PRO A 855 -20.52 -20.82 -29.45
N ASN A 856 -19.88 -21.31 -28.40
CA ASN A 856 -20.34 -22.33 -27.43
C ASN A 856 -19.60 -23.68 -27.55
N GLY A 857 -18.28 -23.65 -27.34
CA GLY A 857 -17.65 -24.72 -26.57
C GLY A 857 -18.05 -24.51 -25.11
N ARG A 858 -19.09 -25.22 -24.66
CA ARG A 858 -19.68 -25.04 -23.32
C ARG A 858 -18.64 -25.32 -22.25
N LEU A 859 -18.06 -24.26 -21.70
CA LEU A 859 -17.29 -24.35 -20.48
C LEU A 859 -18.23 -24.84 -19.37
N ARG A 860 -17.80 -25.83 -18.59
CA ARG A 860 -18.59 -26.35 -17.47
C ARG A 860 -17.78 -26.28 -16.20
N TYR A 861 -18.23 -25.49 -15.25
CA TYR A 861 -17.61 -25.36 -13.95
C TYR A 861 -18.12 -26.43 -13.00
N GLY A 862 -17.20 -27.06 -12.28
CA GLY A 862 -17.45 -28.12 -11.30
C GLY A 862 -18.03 -27.62 -9.96
N PHE A 863 -18.95 -26.66 -9.97
CA PHE A 863 -19.53 -26.10 -8.74
C PHE A 863 -20.49 -27.05 -8.01
N SER A 864 -21.04 -28.06 -8.71
CA SER A 864 -21.94 -29.05 -8.11
C SER A 864 -21.27 -29.97 -7.08
N GLU A 865 -19.94 -29.90 -7.00
CA GLU A 865 -19.10 -30.64 -6.07
C GLU A 865 -18.51 -29.72 -4.97
N LEU A 866 -18.90 -28.43 -4.94
CA LEU A 866 -18.69 -27.54 -3.80
C LEU A 866 -19.85 -27.70 -2.79
N PRO A 867 -19.57 -27.78 -1.48
CA PRO A 867 -20.60 -28.14 -0.50
C PRO A 867 -21.51 -27.01 0.00
N SER A 868 -22.66 -27.47 0.47
CA SER A 868 -23.84 -26.77 1.02
C SER A 868 -24.60 -25.90 0.01
N ALA A 869 -25.68 -26.49 -0.50
CA ALA A 869 -26.41 -26.00 -1.66
C ALA A 869 -27.23 -24.71 -1.43
N ASN A 870 -26.93 -23.86 -0.43
CA ASN A 870 -27.69 -22.64 -0.18
C ASN A 870 -26.92 -21.45 0.43
N SER A 871 -25.65 -21.56 0.88
CA SER A 871 -24.95 -20.42 1.53
C SER A 871 -23.52 -20.14 1.08
N GLY A 872 -22.85 -21.05 0.36
CA GLY A 872 -21.44 -20.87 -0.01
C GLY A 872 -20.44 -21.13 1.12
N ASP A 873 -20.94 -21.54 2.28
CA ASP A 873 -20.10 -21.85 3.44
C ASP A 873 -19.47 -23.23 3.30
N ILE A 874 -18.21 -23.32 3.71
CA ILE A 874 -17.52 -24.60 3.90
C ILE A 874 -18.24 -25.37 5.04
N PRO A 875 -18.78 -26.56 4.78
CA PRO A 875 -19.48 -27.35 5.78
C PRO A 875 -18.51 -27.89 6.83
N SER A 876 -18.97 -27.91 8.07
CA SER A 876 -18.28 -28.64 9.13
C SER A 876 -19.26 -29.23 10.13
N THR A 877 -18.92 -30.40 10.64
CA THR A 877 -19.67 -31.09 11.69
C THR A 877 -18.76 -31.32 12.88
N GLY A 878 -19.06 -30.69 14.02
CA GLY A 878 -18.31 -30.89 15.26
C GLY A 878 -16.83 -30.49 15.16
N GLN A 879 -16.58 -29.33 14.54
CA GLN A 879 -15.27 -28.77 14.20
C GLN A 879 -14.49 -29.48 13.08
N VAL A 880 -15.02 -30.56 12.50
CA VAL A 880 -14.35 -31.27 11.40
C VAL A 880 -14.98 -30.82 10.08
N VAL A 881 -14.16 -30.46 9.11
CA VAL A 881 -14.62 -30.12 7.75
C VAL A 881 -15.23 -31.37 7.12
N ASP A 882 -16.44 -31.25 6.56
CA ASP A 882 -17.13 -32.41 5.99
C ASP A 882 -16.40 -32.85 4.70
N ALA A 883 -16.07 -34.14 4.60
CA ALA A 883 -15.43 -34.72 3.43
C ALA A 883 -16.44 -34.98 2.29
N GLU A 884 -16.02 -34.76 1.05
CA GLU A 884 -16.83 -35.01 -0.13
C GLU A 884 -17.01 -36.51 -0.44
N ALA A 885 -17.97 -36.80 -1.31
CA ALA A 885 -18.17 -38.16 -1.81
C ALA A 885 -16.97 -38.63 -2.65
N ALA A 886 -16.47 -39.83 -2.37
CA ALA A 886 -15.32 -40.37 -3.08
C ALA A 886 -15.57 -40.62 -4.57
N VAL A 887 -14.62 -40.16 -5.40
CA VAL A 887 -14.68 -40.28 -6.87
C VAL A 887 -14.36 -41.71 -7.31
N ILE A 888 -13.36 -42.35 -6.68
CA ILE A 888 -13.00 -43.75 -6.91
C ILE A 888 -13.20 -44.51 -5.60
N THR A 889 -14.16 -45.44 -5.59
CA THR A 889 -14.53 -46.24 -4.40
C THR A 889 -14.13 -47.71 -4.55
N ALA A 890 -13.81 -48.36 -3.43
CA ALA A 890 -13.17 -49.69 -3.37
C ALA A 890 -14.00 -50.89 -3.88
N THR A 891 -15.23 -50.73 -4.36
CA THR A 891 -16.04 -51.89 -4.79
C THR A 891 -15.55 -52.39 -6.17
N GLY A 892 -14.68 -53.40 -6.17
CA GLY A 892 -14.07 -53.96 -7.39
C GLY A 892 -12.74 -53.31 -7.78
N VAL A 893 -12.14 -52.49 -6.90
CA VAL A 893 -10.81 -51.90 -7.05
C VAL A 893 -9.80 -52.71 -6.24
N ASN A 894 -8.70 -53.16 -6.84
CA ASN A 894 -7.58 -53.76 -6.12
C ASN A 894 -6.56 -52.68 -5.77
N VAL A 895 -6.20 -52.57 -4.49
CA VAL A 895 -5.21 -51.62 -4.00
C VAL A 895 -3.86 -52.31 -3.82
N THR A 896 -2.79 -51.72 -4.33
CA THR A 896 -1.41 -52.14 -4.07
C THR A 896 -0.68 -50.98 -3.42
N VAL A 897 -0.02 -51.23 -2.29
CA VAL A 897 0.71 -50.21 -1.53
C VAL A 897 2.21 -50.54 -1.55
N ASN A 898 3.04 -49.55 -1.87
CA ASN A 898 4.48 -49.63 -1.81
C ASN A 898 5.03 -48.56 -0.85
N ASP A 899 5.29 -49.00 0.37
CA ASP A 899 5.83 -48.21 1.48
C ASP A 899 7.24 -47.67 1.20
N THR A 900 8.05 -48.34 0.36
CA THR A 900 9.42 -47.87 0.08
C THR A 900 9.50 -46.69 -0.86
N THR A 901 8.42 -46.44 -1.60
CA THR A 901 8.32 -45.35 -2.57
C THR A 901 7.14 -44.43 -2.27
N ASP A 902 6.44 -44.61 -1.15
CA ASP A 902 5.24 -43.88 -0.77
C ASP A 902 4.15 -43.88 -1.86
N GLN A 903 4.00 -45.02 -2.55
CA GLN A 903 3.10 -45.15 -3.71
C GLN A 903 1.91 -46.05 -3.42
N VAL A 904 0.75 -45.64 -3.93
CA VAL A 904 -0.47 -46.44 -3.92
C VAL A 904 -1.01 -46.59 -5.33
N THR A 905 -1.20 -47.82 -5.80
CA THR A 905 -1.81 -48.13 -7.09
C THR A 905 -3.23 -48.66 -6.91
N LEU A 906 -4.20 -47.97 -7.51
CA LEU A 906 -5.59 -48.39 -7.60
C LEU A 906 -5.83 -49.06 -8.97
N ARG A 907 -6.26 -50.33 -8.96
CA ARG A 907 -6.50 -51.13 -10.17
C ARG A 907 -7.97 -51.44 -10.32
N PHE A 908 -8.58 -51.06 -11.44
CA PHE A 908 -10.03 -51.23 -11.66
C PHE A 908 -10.37 -51.64 -13.09
N PRO A 909 -11.55 -52.26 -13.33
CA PRO A 909 -11.99 -52.61 -14.68
C PRO A 909 -12.12 -51.39 -15.59
N GLN A 910 -11.88 -51.58 -16.89
CA GLN A 910 -12.05 -50.53 -17.91
C GLN A 910 -13.41 -49.81 -17.82
N ALA A 911 -14.49 -50.51 -17.51
CA ALA A 911 -15.83 -49.91 -17.38
C ALA A 911 -15.91 -48.82 -16.29
N VAL A 912 -15.05 -48.86 -15.27
CA VAL A 912 -14.95 -47.80 -14.25
C VAL A 912 -14.15 -46.62 -14.78
N ALA A 913 -13.13 -46.86 -15.63
CA ALA A 913 -12.37 -45.80 -16.30
C ALA A 913 -13.20 -45.05 -17.36
N ASP A 914 -14.14 -45.76 -18.00
CA ASP A 914 -15.03 -45.21 -19.03
C ASP A 914 -16.24 -44.45 -18.43
N ASP A 915 -16.39 -44.43 -17.09
CA ASP A 915 -17.44 -43.68 -16.39
C ASP A 915 -17.22 -42.17 -16.57
N VAL A 916 -18.07 -41.55 -17.39
CA VAL A 916 -17.97 -40.14 -17.82
C VAL A 916 -17.99 -39.17 -16.64
N THR A 917 -18.64 -39.51 -15.53
CA THR A 917 -18.71 -38.62 -14.34
C THR A 917 -17.41 -38.64 -13.55
N ARG A 918 -16.66 -39.75 -13.57
CA ARG A 918 -15.46 -39.95 -12.71
C ARG A 918 -14.14 -39.84 -13.44
N ASN A 919 -14.15 -39.89 -14.77
CA ASN A 919 -12.94 -39.94 -15.56
C ASN A 919 -12.25 -38.58 -15.77
N MET A 920 -12.77 -37.47 -15.24
CA MET A 920 -12.13 -36.15 -15.35
C MET A 920 -10.69 -36.15 -14.80
N TYR A 921 -10.48 -36.76 -13.64
CA TYR A 921 -9.17 -36.93 -13.00
C TYR A 921 -8.26 -37.92 -13.75
N LEU A 922 -8.83 -38.74 -14.63
CA LEU A 922 -8.09 -39.69 -15.47
C LEU A 922 -7.72 -39.08 -16.82
N ARG A 923 -8.53 -38.12 -17.31
CA ARG A 923 -8.26 -37.32 -18.51
C ARG A 923 -7.11 -36.35 -18.30
N ASN A 924 -7.03 -35.75 -17.10
CA ASN A 924 -5.91 -34.93 -16.67
C ASN A 924 -5.49 -35.35 -15.24
N THR A 925 -4.37 -36.07 -15.13
CA THR A 925 -3.91 -36.62 -13.85
C THR A 925 -3.29 -35.57 -12.93
N GLN A 926 -3.02 -34.34 -13.42
CA GLN A 926 -2.57 -33.25 -12.56
C GLN A 926 -3.64 -32.88 -11.52
N LEU A 927 -4.92 -33.11 -11.82
CA LEU A 927 -6.05 -32.90 -10.90
C LEU A 927 -6.03 -33.89 -9.72
N LEU A 928 -5.19 -34.93 -9.75
CA LEU A 928 -5.06 -35.88 -8.63
C LEU A 928 -4.23 -35.32 -7.46
N ARG A 929 -3.44 -34.25 -7.67
CA ARG A 929 -2.71 -33.61 -6.57
C ARG A 929 -3.67 -32.98 -5.56
N GLN A 930 -3.23 -32.86 -4.30
CA GLN A 930 -3.98 -32.33 -3.17
C GLN A 930 -5.28 -33.09 -2.82
N GLN A 931 -5.59 -34.19 -3.53
CA GLN A 931 -6.75 -35.02 -3.21
C GLN A 931 -6.51 -35.85 -1.94
N GLY A 932 -7.60 -36.20 -1.25
CA GLY A 932 -7.56 -37.10 -0.11
C GLY A 932 -7.52 -38.56 -0.57
N LEU A 933 -6.66 -39.37 0.02
CA LEU A 933 -6.67 -40.83 -0.13
C LEU A 933 -6.94 -41.46 1.24
N SER A 934 -8.11 -42.05 1.41
CA SER A 934 -8.44 -42.83 2.61
C SER A 934 -8.07 -44.30 2.37
N LEU A 935 -7.25 -44.87 3.26
CA LEU A 935 -6.92 -46.30 3.26
C LEU A 935 -7.51 -46.97 4.49
N SER A 936 -8.00 -48.20 4.32
CA SER A 936 -8.41 -49.07 5.43
C SER A 936 -7.98 -50.51 5.17
N ASP A 937 -7.48 -51.18 6.21
CA ASP A 937 -7.12 -52.60 6.17
C ASP A 937 -8.31 -53.55 6.45
N GLY A 938 -9.52 -53.00 6.60
CA GLY A 938 -10.72 -53.74 7.03
C GLY A 938 -10.69 -54.18 8.50
N GLY A 939 -9.68 -53.76 9.26
CA GLY A 939 -9.48 -53.96 10.68
C GLY A 939 -9.67 -52.67 11.46
N SER A 940 -8.67 -52.25 12.23
CA SER A 940 -8.70 -51.03 13.06
C SER A 940 -7.93 -49.87 12.45
N ASN A 941 -7.17 -50.08 11.37
CA ASN A 941 -6.36 -49.04 10.76
C ASN A 941 -7.18 -48.36 9.66
N GLN A 942 -7.35 -47.05 9.82
CA GLN A 942 -7.95 -46.17 8.83
C GLN A 942 -7.26 -44.82 8.91
N ASP A 943 -6.56 -44.46 7.84
CA ASP A 943 -5.78 -43.23 7.76
C ASP A 943 -6.08 -42.49 6.45
N ASP A 944 -6.04 -41.17 6.52
CA ASP A 944 -6.20 -40.27 5.38
C ASP A 944 -4.86 -39.63 5.00
N PHE A 945 -4.53 -39.70 3.72
CA PHE A 945 -3.29 -39.18 3.15
C PHE A 945 -3.59 -38.10 2.11
N THR A 946 -2.61 -37.24 1.83
CA THR A 946 -2.68 -36.29 0.71
C THR A 946 -1.88 -36.81 -0.47
N VAL A 947 -2.48 -36.73 -1.67
CA VAL A 947 -1.82 -37.11 -2.92
C VAL A 947 -0.93 -35.97 -3.41
N ALA A 948 0.36 -36.24 -3.63
CA ALA A 948 1.32 -35.31 -4.21
C ALA A 948 1.20 -35.24 -5.74
N SER A 949 1.05 -36.40 -6.40
CA SER A 949 0.89 -36.51 -7.85
C SER A 949 0.27 -37.84 -8.23
N GLY A 950 -0.22 -37.94 -9.48
CA GLY A 950 -0.83 -39.15 -10.00
C GLY A 950 -0.47 -39.42 -11.46
N THR A 951 -0.45 -40.70 -11.82
CA THR A 951 -0.31 -41.16 -13.20
C THR A 951 -1.42 -42.17 -13.53
N PHE A 952 -1.80 -42.23 -14.79
CA PHE A 952 -2.88 -43.10 -15.27
C PHE A 952 -2.43 -43.94 -16.45
N THR A 953 -2.74 -45.24 -16.41
CA THR A 953 -2.57 -46.17 -17.52
C THR A 953 -3.91 -46.78 -17.88
N TYR A 954 -4.36 -46.54 -19.12
CA TYR A 954 -5.61 -47.09 -19.65
C TYR A 954 -5.42 -48.52 -20.17
N GLY A 955 -6.32 -49.44 -19.81
CA GLY A 955 -6.27 -50.82 -20.27
C GLY A 955 -7.50 -51.63 -19.87
N THR A 956 -7.47 -52.95 -20.11
CA THR A 956 -8.55 -53.86 -19.66
C THR A 956 -8.66 -53.89 -18.14
N THR A 957 -7.52 -53.77 -17.46
CA THR A 957 -7.38 -53.33 -16.07
C THR A 957 -6.67 -51.99 -16.11
N SER A 958 -7.39 -50.91 -15.80
CA SER A 958 -6.82 -49.57 -15.73
C SER A 958 -6.16 -49.36 -14.38
N GLU A 959 -5.11 -48.55 -14.35
CA GLU A 959 -4.28 -48.33 -13.17
C GLU A 959 -4.09 -46.84 -12.93
N VAL A 960 -4.38 -46.39 -11.71
CA VAL A 960 -3.99 -45.07 -11.20
C VAL A 960 -2.91 -45.28 -10.16
N THR A 961 -1.71 -44.72 -10.37
CA THR A 961 -0.63 -44.75 -9.38
C THR A 961 -0.47 -43.36 -8.78
N LEU A 962 -0.61 -43.29 -7.46
CA LEU A 962 -0.58 -42.07 -6.66
C LEU A 962 0.73 -42.04 -5.86
N GLN A 963 1.40 -40.89 -5.88
CA GLN A 963 2.49 -40.57 -4.98
C GLN A 963 1.90 -39.79 -3.79
N LEU A 964 2.25 -40.15 -2.57
CA LEU A 964 1.76 -39.46 -1.36
C LEU A 964 2.73 -38.39 -0.87
N GLU A 965 2.18 -37.34 -0.24
CA GLU A 965 2.97 -36.27 0.37
C GLU A 965 3.59 -36.68 1.71
N GLY A 966 4.78 -36.16 2.01
CA GLY A 966 5.37 -36.22 3.36
C GLY A 966 6.01 -37.55 3.78
N ALA A 967 6.15 -38.52 2.86
CA ALA A 967 6.68 -39.86 3.13
C ALA A 967 5.99 -40.56 4.32
N PRO A 968 4.67 -40.81 4.23
CA PRO A 968 3.90 -41.37 5.32
C PRO A 968 4.26 -42.85 5.57
N ASP A 969 4.06 -43.33 6.80
CA ASP A 969 4.19 -44.76 7.12
C ASP A 969 3.00 -45.53 6.55
N LEU A 970 3.25 -46.39 5.56
CA LEU A 970 2.24 -47.21 4.89
C LEU A 970 2.34 -48.69 5.29
N SER A 971 3.19 -49.03 6.25
CA SER A 971 3.50 -50.42 6.62
C SER A 971 2.26 -51.24 7.00
N ALA A 972 1.27 -50.61 7.62
CA ALA A 972 -0.02 -51.20 7.99
C ALA A 972 -0.86 -51.67 6.79
N TYR A 973 -0.61 -51.13 5.58
CA TYR A 973 -1.39 -51.39 4.37
C TYR A 973 -0.65 -52.26 3.35
N THR A 974 0.50 -52.84 3.70
CA THR A 974 1.31 -53.66 2.78
C THR A 974 0.87 -55.12 2.65
N GLY A 975 -0.11 -55.58 3.45
CA GLY A 975 -0.63 -56.95 3.42
C GLY A 975 -2.12 -57.05 3.78
N GLY A 976 -2.83 -58.02 3.18
CA GLY A 976 -4.25 -58.23 3.42
C GLY A 976 -5.17 -57.60 2.36
N SER A 977 -6.47 -57.48 2.67
CA SER A 977 -7.47 -56.87 1.78
C SER A 977 -7.59 -55.38 2.12
N VAL A 978 -6.81 -54.54 1.46
CA VAL A 978 -6.86 -53.08 1.64
C VAL A 978 -7.94 -52.48 0.75
N THR A 979 -8.75 -51.60 1.34
CA THR A 979 -9.68 -50.74 0.60
C THR A 979 -9.12 -49.32 0.53
N GLY A 980 -9.20 -48.71 -0.65
CA GLY A 980 -8.74 -47.36 -0.89
C GLY A 980 -9.86 -46.52 -1.50
N SER A 981 -9.98 -45.28 -1.07
CA SER A 981 -11.00 -44.34 -1.51
C SER A 981 -10.36 -43.00 -1.83
N LEU A 982 -10.50 -42.54 -3.08
CA LEU A 982 -10.01 -41.23 -3.50
C LEU A 982 -11.11 -40.19 -3.30
N VAL A 983 -10.88 -39.26 -2.40
CA VAL A 983 -11.82 -38.21 -1.97
C VAL A 983 -11.40 -36.88 -2.61
N PRO A 984 -12.32 -36.21 -3.33
CA PRO A 984 -12.00 -34.92 -3.93
C PRO A 984 -11.88 -33.85 -2.84
N ARG A 985 -10.95 -32.91 -3.01
CA ARG A 985 -10.72 -31.74 -2.16
C ARG A 985 -10.64 -30.49 -3.03
N PHE A 986 -11.60 -29.60 -2.86
CA PHE A 986 -11.66 -28.30 -3.52
C PHE A 986 -10.98 -27.20 -2.71
N TYR A 987 -10.82 -27.44 -1.42
CA TYR A 987 -10.17 -26.55 -0.48
C TYR A 987 -9.63 -27.42 0.65
N ARG A 988 -8.81 -26.81 1.50
CA ARG A 988 -8.38 -27.41 2.76
C ARG A 988 -8.32 -26.34 3.83
N VAL A 989 -9.07 -26.55 4.90
CA VAL A 989 -9.08 -25.62 6.04
C VAL A 989 -8.03 -26.07 7.06
N GLU A 990 -7.30 -25.12 7.62
CA GLU A 990 -6.45 -25.33 8.79
C GLU A 990 -6.81 -24.33 9.88
N SER A 991 -6.87 -24.83 11.12
CA SER A 991 -7.00 -24.00 12.32
C SER A 991 -6.01 -24.49 13.40
N ASP A 992 -5.24 -23.58 14.00
CA ASP A 992 -4.17 -23.86 14.97
C ASP A 992 -3.22 -25.02 14.61
N GLY A 993 -2.79 -25.11 13.34
CA GLY A 993 -1.89 -26.17 12.89
C GLY A 993 -2.58 -27.52 12.65
N THR A 994 -3.90 -27.60 12.84
CA THR A 994 -4.70 -28.82 12.62
C THR A 994 -5.45 -28.72 11.30
N LEU A 995 -5.11 -29.61 10.37
CA LEU A 995 -5.71 -29.71 9.05
C LEU A 995 -7.13 -30.28 9.14
N ASP A 996 -7.98 -29.87 8.19
CA ASP A 996 -9.37 -30.32 8.04
C ASP A 996 -10.23 -29.99 9.29
N ARG A 997 -9.85 -28.94 10.02
CA ARG A 997 -10.53 -28.47 11.25
C ARG A 997 -10.95 -27.00 11.11
N MET A 998 -12.19 -26.71 11.49
CA MET A 998 -12.77 -25.36 11.54
C MET A 998 -13.44 -25.12 12.90
N PRO A 999 -13.20 -23.98 13.58
CA PRO A 999 -13.88 -23.65 14.84
C PRO A 999 -15.40 -23.59 14.65
N ASN A 1000 -16.17 -23.96 15.68
CA ASN A 1000 -17.65 -23.87 15.62
C ASN A 1000 -18.15 -22.41 15.58
N THR A 1001 -17.31 -21.47 16.03
CA THR A 1001 -17.55 -20.02 15.98
C THR A 1001 -17.22 -19.45 14.61
N ALA A 1002 -16.59 -20.21 13.72
CA ALA A 1002 -16.11 -19.71 12.44
C ALA A 1002 -16.90 -20.26 11.25
N ALA A 1003 -17.01 -19.44 10.20
CA ALA A 1003 -17.46 -19.83 8.88
C ALA A 1003 -16.52 -19.24 7.82
N ILE A 1004 -16.32 -19.98 6.74
CA ILE A 1004 -15.59 -19.53 5.55
C ILE A 1004 -16.56 -19.61 4.38
N THR A 1005 -16.86 -18.47 3.78
CA THR A 1005 -17.73 -18.37 2.61
C THR A 1005 -16.88 -18.13 1.37
N VAL A 1006 -17.11 -18.90 0.31
CA VAL A 1006 -16.45 -18.72 -0.98
C VAL A 1006 -17.50 -18.37 -2.04
N GLU A 1007 -17.31 -17.23 -2.69
CA GLU A 1007 -18.19 -16.72 -3.75
C GLU A 1007 -17.42 -16.59 -5.05
N PHE A 1008 -18.12 -16.73 -6.17
CA PHE A 1008 -17.55 -16.62 -7.52
C PHE A 1008 -18.27 -15.55 -8.33
N GLN A 1009 -17.53 -14.93 -9.26
CA GLN A 1009 -18.04 -13.96 -10.22
C GLN A 1009 -17.52 -14.31 -11.61
N GLY A 1010 -18.38 -14.19 -12.62
CA GLY A 1010 -18.06 -14.39 -14.04
C GLY A 1010 -18.13 -13.07 -14.79
N LEU A 1011 -17.08 -12.71 -15.51
CA LEU A 1011 -16.94 -11.43 -16.20
C LEU A 1011 -16.78 -11.63 -17.71
N THR A 1012 -17.34 -10.73 -18.50
CA THR A 1012 -17.03 -10.60 -19.93
C THR A 1012 -15.81 -9.71 -20.14
N ALA A 1013 -15.22 -9.77 -21.32
CA ALA A 1013 -14.29 -8.74 -21.78
C ALA A 1013 -15.02 -7.44 -22.16
N ASP A 1014 -14.44 -6.30 -21.79
CA ASP A 1014 -14.86 -4.97 -22.23
C ASP A 1014 -14.40 -4.69 -23.68
N SER A 1015 -14.63 -3.46 -24.18
CA SER A 1015 -14.22 -3.08 -25.53
C SER A 1015 -12.70 -3.11 -25.79
N ASN A 1016 -11.89 -3.17 -24.73
CA ASN A 1016 -10.44 -3.21 -24.77
C ASN A 1016 -9.89 -4.62 -24.49
N GLY A 1017 -10.75 -5.61 -24.24
CA GLY A 1017 -10.33 -6.96 -23.87
C GLY A 1017 -10.00 -7.13 -22.38
N ALA A 1018 -10.25 -6.11 -21.54
CA ALA A 1018 -10.07 -6.14 -20.10
C ALA A 1018 -11.33 -6.68 -19.40
N PRO A 1019 -11.24 -7.19 -18.16
CA PRO A 1019 -12.43 -7.67 -17.44
C PRO A 1019 -13.43 -6.55 -17.14
N ASP A 1020 -14.69 -6.73 -17.55
CA ASP A 1020 -15.80 -5.79 -17.24
C ASP A 1020 -16.38 -6.07 -15.85
N VAL A 1021 -15.77 -5.46 -14.83
CA VAL A 1021 -16.21 -5.60 -13.42
C VAL A 1021 -17.49 -4.84 -13.10
N GLU A 1022 -17.87 -3.85 -13.91
CA GLU A 1022 -19.07 -3.04 -13.69
C GLU A 1022 -20.33 -3.76 -14.18
N ASN A 1023 -20.19 -4.62 -15.20
CA ASN A 1023 -21.29 -5.39 -15.80
C ASN A 1023 -20.96 -6.89 -15.84
N PRO A 1024 -20.90 -7.56 -14.68
CA PRO A 1024 -20.57 -8.98 -14.62
C PRO A 1024 -21.59 -9.83 -15.39
N ALA A 1025 -21.11 -10.86 -16.09
CA ALA A 1025 -21.97 -11.86 -16.74
C ALA A 1025 -22.74 -12.69 -15.69
N VAL A 1026 -22.07 -12.99 -14.58
CA VAL A 1026 -22.66 -13.57 -13.37
C VAL A 1026 -22.09 -12.81 -12.18
N ASP A 1027 -22.95 -12.16 -11.41
CA ASP A 1027 -22.54 -11.40 -10.22
C ASP A 1027 -22.06 -12.33 -9.09
N TRP A 1028 -21.44 -11.76 -8.05
CA TRP A 1028 -20.98 -12.49 -6.88
C TRP A 1028 -22.08 -13.38 -6.32
N THR A 1029 -21.84 -14.68 -6.35
CA THR A 1029 -22.79 -15.63 -5.79
C THR A 1029 -22.07 -16.88 -5.32
N ALA A 1030 -22.68 -17.52 -4.32
CA ALA A 1030 -22.37 -18.86 -3.88
C ALA A 1030 -23.63 -19.74 -3.81
N ASP A 1031 -24.77 -19.22 -4.28
CA ASP A 1031 -26.02 -19.97 -4.38
C ASP A 1031 -25.90 -20.94 -5.58
N PRO A 1032 -26.08 -22.25 -5.39
CA PRO A 1032 -26.04 -23.20 -6.50
C PRO A 1032 -27.06 -22.92 -7.61
N ALA A 1033 -28.19 -22.29 -7.30
CA ALA A 1033 -29.18 -21.90 -8.30
C ALA A 1033 -28.60 -20.85 -9.26
N ASP A 1034 -27.81 -19.91 -8.73
CA ASP A 1034 -27.11 -18.89 -9.52
C ASP A 1034 -25.81 -19.43 -10.12
N MET A 1035 -25.13 -20.38 -9.46
CA MET A 1035 -24.02 -21.14 -10.05
C MET A 1035 -24.46 -21.93 -11.29
N ALA A 1036 -25.75 -22.26 -11.43
CA ALA A 1036 -26.27 -22.80 -12.68
C ALA A 1036 -26.17 -21.80 -13.85
N ALA A 1037 -26.10 -20.49 -13.59
CA ALA A 1037 -25.90 -19.47 -14.62
C ALA A 1037 -24.50 -19.52 -15.25
N PHE A 1038 -23.47 -19.88 -14.48
CA PHE A 1038 -22.12 -20.17 -14.99
C PHE A 1038 -22.11 -21.35 -15.97
N ASN A 1039 -23.03 -22.31 -15.79
CA ASN A 1039 -23.21 -23.44 -16.70
C ASN A 1039 -24.39 -23.23 -17.68
N GLY A 1040 -24.94 -22.01 -17.71
CA GLY A 1040 -26.08 -21.59 -18.52
C GLY A 1040 -25.66 -20.62 -19.64
N PRO A 1041 -26.62 -19.93 -20.29
CA PRO A 1041 -26.33 -19.02 -21.40
C PRO A 1041 -25.43 -17.84 -21.04
N ALA A 1042 -25.43 -17.39 -19.78
CA ALA A 1042 -24.53 -16.35 -19.30
C ALA A 1042 -23.07 -16.87 -19.23
N GLY A 1043 -22.91 -18.12 -18.81
CA GLY A 1043 -21.64 -18.85 -18.82
C GLY A 1043 -20.93 -18.87 -20.17
N ASP A 1044 -21.68 -18.96 -21.27
CA ASP A 1044 -21.13 -18.96 -22.63
C ASP A 1044 -20.42 -17.63 -23.00
N SER A 1045 -20.63 -16.56 -22.22
CA SER A 1045 -20.00 -15.24 -22.41
C SER A 1045 -18.88 -14.92 -21.42
N ILE A 1046 -18.57 -15.82 -20.49
CA ILE A 1046 -17.55 -15.57 -19.47
C ILE A 1046 -16.16 -15.68 -20.08
N ASP A 1047 -15.41 -14.59 -20.06
CA ASP A 1047 -14.00 -14.53 -20.48
C ASP A 1047 -13.04 -14.60 -19.29
N PHE A 1048 -13.51 -14.15 -18.11
CA PHE A 1048 -12.75 -14.16 -16.87
C PHE A 1048 -13.60 -14.65 -15.71
N PHE A 1049 -12.97 -15.31 -14.75
CA PHE A 1049 -13.61 -15.61 -13.46
C PHE A 1049 -12.83 -15.00 -12.31
N ARG A 1050 -13.52 -14.79 -11.20
CA ARG A 1050 -12.95 -14.31 -9.95
C ARG A 1050 -13.57 -15.07 -8.79
N PHE A 1051 -12.85 -15.13 -7.68
CA PHE A 1051 -13.39 -15.62 -6.43
C PHE A 1051 -13.17 -14.60 -5.30
N ARG A 1052 -14.03 -14.68 -4.30
CA ARG A 1052 -13.96 -13.90 -3.07
C ARG A 1052 -14.09 -14.85 -1.92
N VAL A 1053 -13.24 -14.69 -0.91
CA VAL A 1053 -13.31 -15.47 0.32
C VAL A 1053 -13.61 -14.51 1.47
N THR A 1054 -14.65 -14.83 2.23
CA THR A 1054 -14.99 -14.11 3.45
C THR A 1054 -14.84 -15.06 4.64
N PHE A 1055 -14.02 -14.68 5.61
CA PHE A 1055 -13.95 -15.33 6.91
C PHE A 1055 -14.91 -14.63 7.86
N ASN A 1056 -15.63 -15.41 8.65
CA ASN A 1056 -16.47 -14.92 9.74
C ASN A 1056 -16.17 -15.72 11.00
N ASN A 1057 -15.38 -15.16 11.91
CA ASN A 1057 -14.96 -15.79 13.17
C ASN A 1057 -16.00 -15.66 14.30
N ASP A 1058 -17.19 -15.15 14.00
CA ASP A 1058 -18.33 -15.00 14.92
C ASP A 1058 -19.64 -15.47 14.26
N ALA A 1059 -19.58 -16.60 13.55
CA ALA A 1059 -20.67 -17.17 12.79
C ALA A 1059 -21.80 -17.77 13.67
N ASP A 1060 -21.50 -18.12 14.93
CA ASP A 1060 -22.50 -18.61 15.89
C ASP A 1060 -23.32 -17.49 16.55
N GLY A 1061 -22.98 -16.22 16.28
CA GLY A 1061 -23.65 -15.05 16.82
C GLY A 1061 -23.34 -14.79 18.30
N SER A 1062 -22.13 -15.17 18.74
CA SER A 1062 -21.60 -14.72 20.02
C SER A 1062 -21.40 -13.19 20.01
N ILE A 1063 -21.19 -12.54 21.16
CA ILE A 1063 -21.16 -11.05 21.26
C ILE A 1063 -19.72 -10.54 21.06
N GLY A 1064 -19.04 -11.02 20.01
CA GLY A 1064 -17.70 -10.59 19.63
C GLY A 1064 -16.58 -11.60 19.86
N LEU A 1065 -15.38 -11.23 19.41
CA LEU A 1065 -14.20 -12.10 19.39
C LEU A 1065 -13.49 -12.18 20.73
N SER A 1066 -12.77 -13.27 20.96
CA SER A 1066 -11.80 -13.36 22.04
C SER A 1066 -10.38 -13.08 21.55
N GLY A 1067 -9.48 -12.60 22.42
CA GLY A 1067 -8.06 -12.42 22.06
C GLY A 1067 -7.28 -13.72 21.83
N ASP A 1068 -7.93 -14.87 22.07
CA ASP A 1068 -7.43 -16.24 21.80
C ASP A 1068 -8.25 -16.92 20.71
N GLU A 1069 -9.03 -16.15 19.94
CA GLU A 1069 -9.90 -16.74 18.93
C GLU A 1069 -9.05 -17.51 17.93
N GLU A 1070 -9.43 -18.76 17.73
CA GLU A 1070 -8.77 -19.61 16.77
C GLU A 1070 -9.14 -19.15 15.36
N LEU A 1071 -8.15 -18.72 14.58
CA LEU A 1071 -8.37 -18.17 13.25
C LEU A 1071 -8.24 -19.28 12.21
N PRO A 1072 -9.31 -19.58 11.45
CA PRO A 1072 -9.20 -20.53 10.35
C PRO A 1072 -8.44 -19.93 9.17
N SER A 1073 -7.91 -20.81 8.34
CA SER A 1073 -7.21 -20.47 7.11
C SER A 1073 -7.49 -21.51 6.03
N LEU A 1074 -7.30 -21.12 4.77
CA LEU A 1074 -7.28 -22.01 3.63
C LEU A 1074 -5.83 -22.26 3.21
N ASP A 1075 -5.43 -23.53 3.14
CA ASP A 1075 -4.15 -23.92 2.53
C ASP A 1075 -4.20 -23.77 1.02
N PHE A 1076 -5.33 -24.12 0.41
CA PHE A 1076 -5.55 -23.95 -1.02
C PHE A 1076 -7.03 -23.79 -1.34
N LEU A 1077 -7.31 -23.25 -2.52
CA LEU A 1077 -8.62 -23.24 -3.17
C LEU A 1077 -8.48 -23.74 -4.61
N ARG A 1078 -9.43 -24.55 -5.06
CA ARG A 1078 -9.45 -25.18 -6.38
C ARG A 1078 -10.78 -24.99 -7.07
N LEU A 1079 -10.70 -24.68 -8.35
CA LEU A 1079 -11.84 -24.62 -9.25
C LEU A 1079 -11.57 -25.48 -10.48
N PHE A 1080 -12.38 -26.50 -10.68
CA PHE A 1080 -12.33 -27.34 -11.88
C PHE A 1080 -13.26 -26.82 -12.96
N PHE A 1081 -12.85 -26.97 -14.20
CA PHE A 1081 -13.71 -26.68 -15.34
C PHE A 1081 -13.40 -27.59 -16.53
N GLU A 1082 -14.44 -27.91 -17.31
CA GLU A 1082 -14.37 -28.67 -18.55
C GLU A 1082 -14.54 -27.75 -19.78
N PHE A 1083 -13.87 -28.04 -20.90
CA PHE A 1083 -13.92 -27.23 -22.12
C PHE A 1083 -13.73 -28.00 -23.44
#